data_AF-A0A8H3H9D9-F1
#
_entry.id   AF-A0A8H3H9D9-F1
#
_cell.length_a   1.000
_cell.length_b   1.000
_cell.length_c   1.000
_cell.angle_alpha   90.00
_cell.angle_beta   90.00
_cell.angle_gamma   90.00
#
_symmetry.space_group_name_H-M   'P 1'
#
loop_
_entity.id
_entity.type
_entity.pdbx_description
1 polymer ?
#
loop_
_entity_poly.entity_id
_entity_poly.type
_entity_poly.pdbx_seq_one_letter_code
_entity_poly.pdbx_strand_id
1 'polypeptide(L)'
;MSHRERTITPNSSSSSLSDPAKSAAHSQNHGYDLNHALVSEHDKGGYDLKYGDPPWNPYTDPFTPNDPHSAVDSIPLVAYSSQLNHDQPPQRVHVVPRDRPQGWLGKFEPVPFTRLVIHMILCFISFPIVFLISRAASGLSLFWTRLIVGGLCGGVGLTLGVSLLDLSRSCIEAALWATIIHESLKGEVNHELDYHTHNPLSPWSAVLLLYKKYLKQLSSRNRKAIRRQDDRTPWWLCIVLFLVTAMIAASLVFALGRVVDIYTVQQTQTREYYEAVVAGDISAEEIARATTVLNDTLSKVAYTWTITPLSSAQHVPTDRYFYLNRTEKDGNVVKTTTETIHFAETFASQLDPDHPSGFGTYQNQSQIGGLSSSEPTKSVGTEAGKGPTTKAVGQIVRWPRWGSRIGCRLIENLERYLTPHSTRANMTYLFVPWTSVNDVFDDMGLSPPTAANFRPVNFTAFMEGADTPNVTASESEVALMSKWWDNGVTHSFDWFPVRRGEDGNGWISIEIIMVRLNQSYTADNSSFQVFGELGSGRTRIGFDAAICVEEVRGYVLDAYNSSAGSPISISLQYSGTQLNTSAVSLGQDPSKYEAPKRIGQILSTPELQHSISSAGKFAVYNASHYNARNIMLKDNGRDWWFAPNPTAIAFGGGNSPTQYTKLNAENIAKILANSDSQHLLPYLVGSQPVLAHVYPDKTVAYTYIYTAWLAVILAIVLVNGIVVSVFVPRLPLGVSRRDIGVTSWLAAIEDDPSAKVHLSPRPGTKLGNLQRRVTRWGSGH
;
A
#
# COMPACT_ATOMS: atom_id res chain seq x y z
N MET A 1 -64.88 -6.56 38.34
CA MET A 1 -66.36 -6.75 38.33
C MET A 1 -66.80 -7.07 36.92
N SER A 2 -67.64 -8.09 36.81
CA SER A 2 -68.15 -8.78 35.62
C SER A 2 -69.05 -7.91 34.75
N HIS A 3 -68.92 -7.95 33.42
CA HIS A 3 -69.90 -8.60 32.56
C HIS A 3 -69.40 -8.79 31.12
N ARG A 4 -69.84 -9.91 30.54
CA ARG A 4 -69.45 -10.58 29.31
C ARG A 4 -70.68 -10.70 28.41
N GLU A 5 -70.45 -10.80 27.09
CA GLU A 5 -71.20 -11.48 26.00
C GLU A 5 -71.70 -10.56 24.85
N ARG A 6 -71.59 -10.89 23.54
CA ARG A 6 -71.08 -12.06 22.79
C ARG A 6 -71.05 -11.80 21.25
N THR A 7 -70.09 -12.45 20.56
CA THR A 7 -70.08 -13.01 19.16
C THR A 7 -70.24 -12.07 17.96
N ILE A 8 -69.47 -12.19 16.85
CA ILE A 8 -69.41 -13.31 15.88
C ILE A 8 -68.02 -13.38 15.16
N THR A 9 -67.47 -14.59 15.00
CA THR A 9 -66.41 -15.05 14.04
C THR A 9 -67.08 -15.79 12.86
N PRO A 10 -66.49 -16.09 11.66
CA PRO A 10 -65.08 -16.53 11.40
C PRO A 10 -64.46 -15.95 10.08
N ASN A 11 -63.16 -16.03 9.79
CA ASN A 11 -62.42 -17.22 9.33
C ASN A 11 -60.91 -16.92 9.33
N SER A 12 -60.15 -17.85 9.87
CA SER A 12 -58.69 -17.93 9.88
C SER A 12 -58.16 -18.61 8.62
N SER A 13 -57.18 -18.01 7.96
CA SER A 13 -56.17 -18.73 7.17
C SER A 13 -54.82 -18.54 7.84
N SER A 14 -54.24 -19.67 8.20
CA SER A 14 -52.94 -19.85 8.83
C SER A 14 -51.79 -19.62 7.84
N SER A 15 -50.80 -18.81 8.21
CA SER A 15 -49.41 -19.06 7.82
C SER A 15 -48.53 -18.93 9.06
N SER A 16 -47.94 -20.06 9.42
CA SER A 16 -47.01 -20.24 10.51
C SER A 16 -45.67 -19.59 10.18
N LEU A 17 -45.25 -18.61 10.98
CA LEU A 17 -43.86 -18.21 11.10
C LEU A 17 -43.43 -18.49 12.53
N SER A 18 -42.48 -19.42 12.64
CA SER A 18 -41.82 -19.89 13.84
C SER A 18 -41.17 -18.75 14.62
N ASP A 19 -41.37 -18.76 15.94
CA ASP A 19 -40.67 -17.91 16.91
C ASP A 19 -39.13 -18.03 16.80
N PRO A 20 -38.39 -16.93 16.98
CA PRO A 20 -36.93 -16.94 16.96
C PRO A 20 -36.34 -17.46 18.28
N ALA A 21 -35.24 -18.19 18.15
CA ALA A 21 -34.45 -18.68 19.27
C ALA A 21 -33.75 -17.54 20.03
N LYS A 22 -33.59 -17.79 21.32
CA LYS A 22 -33.00 -16.96 22.37
C LYS A 22 -31.68 -16.28 21.98
N SER A 23 -31.58 -15.04 22.42
CA SER A 23 -30.39 -14.21 22.53
C SER A 23 -29.24 -14.90 23.27
N ALA A 24 -28.06 -14.87 22.67
CA ALA A 24 -26.79 -15.05 23.36
C ALA A 24 -25.95 -13.77 23.14
N ALA A 25 -25.59 -13.12 24.24
CA ALA A 25 -24.70 -11.97 24.24
C ALA A 25 -23.28 -12.42 23.87
N HIS A 26 -22.69 -11.76 22.87
CA HIS A 26 -21.25 -11.85 22.61
C HIS A 26 -20.63 -10.45 22.75
N SER A 27 -20.13 -10.21 23.96
CA SER A 27 -18.98 -9.34 24.21
C SER A 27 -17.74 -10.08 23.70
N GLN A 28 -17.02 -9.49 22.74
CA GLN A 28 -15.64 -9.87 22.47
C GLN A 28 -14.79 -8.61 22.33
N ASN A 29 -13.93 -8.42 23.33
CA ASN A 29 -12.74 -7.59 23.26
C ASN A 29 -11.79 -8.16 22.20
N HIS A 30 -11.43 -7.38 21.20
CA HIS A 30 -10.33 -7.72 20.29
C HIS A 30 -8.99 -7.34 20.93
N GLY A 31 -8.33 -8.33 21.54
CA GLY A 31 -6.88 -8.32 21.71
C GLY A 31 -6.22 -8.72 20.40
N TYR A 32 -5.18 -7.97 20.01
CA TYR A 32 -4.33 -8.30 18.87
C TYR A 32 -3.46 -9.50 19.20
N ASP A 33 -3.55 -10.57 18.41
CA ASP A 33 -2.58 -11.66 18.41
C ASP A 33 -2.05 -11.84 16.98
N LEU A 34 -0.77 -11.48 16.80
CA LEU A 34 0.00 -11.75 15.58
C LEU A 34 0.43 -13.22 15.64
N ASN A 35 -0.05 -14.06 14.71
CA ASN A 35 0.62 -15.31 14.42
C ASN A 35 0.63 -15.64 12.92
N HIS A 36 1.82 -16.03 12.47
CA HIS A 36 2.21 -16.40 11.12
C HIS A 36 1.32 -17.51 10.52
N ALA A 37 0.83 -17.31 9.31
CA ALA A 37 0.21 -18.37 8.51
C ALA A 37 1.25 -19.04 7.61
N LEU A 38 1.61 -20.27 7.96
CA LEU A 38 2.24 -21.27 7.10
C LEU A 38 1.20 -21.81 6.11
N VAL A 39 1.53 -21.80 4.82
CA VAL A 39 0.72 -22.41 3.76
C VAL A 39 0.86 -23.93 3.84
N SER A 40 -0.28 -24.60 4.03
CA SER A 40 -0.42 -26.06 4.08
C SER A 40 -0.40 -26.65 2.67
N GLU A 41 0.44 -27.67 2.51
CA GLU A 41 0.63 -28.51 1.34
C GLU A 41 -0.40 -29.66 1.39
N HIS A 42 -1.52 -29.58 0.67
CA HIS A 42 -2.34 -30.73 0.25
C HIS A 42 -3.40 -30.32 -0.78
N ASP A 43 -3.12 -30.59 -2.06
CA ASP A 43 -4.11 -31.13 -3.00
C ASP A 43 -3.39 -31.62 -4.26
N LYS A 44 -3.17 -32.94 -4.34
CA LYS A 44 -2.75 -33.66 -5.54
C LYS A 44 -3.98 -34.34 -6.13
N GLY A 45 -4.38 -33.91 -7.32
CA GLY A 45 -5.44 -34.57 -8.07
C GLY A 45 -5.53 -34.14 -9.53
N GLY A 46 -4.92 -34.93 -10.42
CA GLY A 46 -5.43 -35.25 -11.75
C GLY A 46 -5.30 -34.21 -12.87
N TYR A 47 -4.32 -34.38 -13.75
CA TYR A 47 -4.46 -34.04 -15.17
C TYR A 47 -3.80 -35.09 -16.07
N ASP A 48 -4.63 -35.68 -16.92
CA ASP A 48 -4.28 -36.58 -18.02
C ASP A 48 -3.47 -35.85 -19.10
N LEU A 49 -2.37 -36.47 -19.54
CA LEU A 49 -1.56 -36.05 -20.69
C LEU A 49 -2.07 -36.73 -21.97
N LYS A 50 -2.65 -35.94 -22.89
CA LYS A 50 -2.79 -36.31 -24.31
C LYS A 50 -1.64 -35.72 -25.12
N TYR A 51 -0.98 -36.59 -25.86
CA TYR A 51 0.09 -36.28 -26.81
C TYR A 51 -0.39 -35.36 -27.95
N GLY A 52 0.45 -34.39 -28.29
CA GLY A 52 0.41 -33.63 -29.52
C GLY A 52 1.76 -32.95 -29.71
N ASP A 53 2.63 -33.55 -30.52
CA ASP A 53 3.96 -33.01 -30.83
C ASP A 53 3.84 -31.71 -31.63
N PRO A 54 4.70 -30.72 -31.33
CA PRO A 54 5.17 -29.77 -32.33
C PRO A 54 6.66 -30.00 -32.65
N PRO A 55 7.06 -29.68 -33.89
CA PRO A 55 8.38 -29.94 -34.42
C PRO A 55 9.39 -28.89 -33.93
N TRP A 56 10.67 -29.16 -34.19
CA TRP A 56 11.89 -28.36 -33.97
C TRP A 56 12.82 -28.90 -32.88
N ASN A 57 13.73 -29.77 -33.35
CA ASN A 57 14.88 -30.28 -32.62
C ASN A 57 16.17 -29.87 -33.37
N PRO A 58 17.05 -29.02 -32.79
CA PRO A 58 18.37 -28.78 -33.33
C PRO A 58 19.40 -29.55 -32.49
N TYR A 59 19.58 -30.84 -32.80
CA TYR A 59 20.75 -31.60 -32.38
C TYR A 59 21.16 -32.52 -33.53
N THR A 60 22.14 -32.06 -34.31
CA THR A 60 22.87 -32.87 -35.28
C THR A 60 24.10 -33.45 -34.60
N ASP A 61 24.10 -34.77 -34.48
CA ASP A 61 25.22 -35.62 -34.08
C ASP A 61 26.33 -35.57 -35.16
N PRO A 62 27.61 -35.30 -34.81
CA PRO A 62 28.65 -35.10 -35.81
C PRO A 62 29.46 -36.37 -36.07
N PHE A 63 28.84 -37.52 -36.36
CA PHE A 63 29.59 -38.65 -36.93
C PHE A 63 28.71 -39.53 -37.84
N THR A 64 28.89 -39.42 -39.15
CA THR A 64 29.10 -40.55 -40.09
C THR A 64 29.44 -40.04 -41.50
N PRO A 65 30.09 -40.87 -42.32
CA PRO A 65 31.12 -40.47 -43.27
C PRO A 65 30.58 -40.38 -44.71
N ASN A 66 31.23 -39.56 -45.53
CA ASN A 66 31.39 -39.63 -46.99
C ASN A 66 31.38 -38.21 -47.57
N ASP A 67 32.55 -37.67 -47.91
CA ASP A 67 32.73 -37.12 -49.26
C ASP A 67 34.22 -37.01 -49.66
N PRO A 68 34.56 -37.24 -50.94
CA PRO A 68 35.90 -37.50 -51.42
C PRO A 68 36.52 -36.26 -52.09
N HIS A 69 37.24 -35.41 -51.36
CA HIS A 69 38.19 -34.49 -51.98
C HIS A 69 39.45 -34.32 -51.13
N SER A 70 40.37 -35.25 -51.37
CA SER A 70 41.76 -35.26 -50.91
C SER A 70 42.64 -34.34 -51.76
N ALA A 71 43.28 -33.34 -51.13
CA ALA A 71 44.54 -32.72 -51.56
C ALA A 71 45.18 -32.04 -50.33
N VAL A 72 45.90 -32.80 -49.50
CA VAL A 72 47.36 -32.75 -49.33
C VAL A 72 47.90 -31.39 -48.86
N ASP A 73 48.14 -31.28 -47.54
CA ASP A 73 49.31 -30.58 -46.98
C ASP A 73 49.63 -31.19 -45.60
N SER A 74 50.25 -32.37 -45.66
CA SER A 74 50.78 -33.08 -44.50
C SER A 74 52.18 -32.56 -44.15
N ILE A 75 52.29 -31.90 -42.99
CA ILE A 75 53.57 -31.73 -42.28
C ILE A 75 54.02 -33.13 -41.83
N PRO A 76 55.27 -33.56 -42.08
CA PRO A 76 55.69 -34.94 -41.86
C PRO A 76 55.73 -35.28 -40.37
N LEU A 77 54.83 -36.17 -39.96
CA LEU A 77 54.94 -36.96 -38.73
C LEU A 77 56.16 -37.87 -38.87
N VAL A 78 57.23 -37.54 -38.14
CA VAL A 78 58.34 -38.47 -37.89
C VAL A 78 57.76 -39.68 -37.17
N ALA A 79 57.80 -40.83 -37.84
CA ALA A 79 57.48 -42.11 -37.24
C ALA A 79 58.50 -42.42 -36.13
N TYR A 80 58.08 -42.34 -34.87
CA TYR A 80 58.79 -42.99 -33.79
C TYR A 80 58.51 -44.49 -33.88
N SER A 81 59.52 -45.25 -34.32
CA SER A 81 59.49 -46.70 -34.27
C SER A 81 59.39 -47.15 -32.81
N SER A 82 58.30 -47.82 -32.48
CA SER A 82 58.18 -48.65 -31.29
C SER A 82 59.02 -49.91 -31.46
N GLN A 83 60.34 -49.78 -31.26
CA GLN A 83 61.19 -50.94 -30.99
C GLN A 83 61.50 -50.97 -29.49
N LEU A 84 60.79 -51.87 -28.82
CA LEU A 84 60.90 -52.18 -27.41
C LEU A 84 62.28 -52.81 -27.16
N ASN A 85 63.26 -52.03 -26.70
CA ASN A 85 64.53 -52.55 -26.24
C ASN A 85 64.44 -52.80 -24.73
N HIS A 86 63.97 -54.00 -24.36
CA HIS A 86 64.13 -54.53 -23.02
C HIS A 86 65.61 -54.86 -22.81
N ASP A 87 66.39 -53.96 -22.22
CA ASP A 87 67.65 -54.28 -21.49
C ASP A 87 68.32 -53.04 -20.86
N GLN A 88 67.54 -52.18 -20.18
CA GLN A 88 68.11 -51.22 -19.23
C GLN A 88 67.28 -51.21 -17.94
N PRO A 89 67.88 -51.44 -16.76
CA PRO A 89 67.17 -51.28 -15.49
C PRO A 89 66.82 -49.79 -15.30
N PRO A 90 65.66 -49.45 -14.71
CA PRO A 90 65.28 -48.06 -14.49
C PRO A 90 66.31 -47.38 -13.59
N GLN A 91 67.03 -46.40 -14.15
CA GLN A 91 67.94 -45.55 -13.38
C GLN A 91 67.12 -44.77 -12.34
N ARG A 92 67.35 -45.07 -11.06
CA ARG A 92 66.77 -44.34 -9.94
C ARG A 92 67.31 -42.91 -9.95
N VAL A 93 66.42 -41.94 -10.16
CA VAL A 93 66.70 -40.52 -9.93
C VAL A 93 66.94 -40.33 -8.44
N HIS A 94 68.20 -40.10 -8.05
CA HIS A 94 68.57 -39.71 -6.70
C HIS A 94 68.28 -38.20 -6.51
N VAL A 95 67.11 -37.89 -5.94
CA VAL A 95 66.84 -36.55 -5.41
C VAL A 95 67.62 -36.41 -4.10
N VAL A 96 68.58 -35.50 -4.05
CA VAL A 96 69.34 -35.17 -2.82
C VAL A 96 68.40 -34.44 -1.86
N PRO A 97 68.12 -34.97 -0.65
CA PRO A 97 67.28 -34.29 0.33
C PRO A 97 67.97 -33.02 0.82
N ARG A 98 67.27 -31.87 0.80
CA ARG A 98 67.68 -30.68 1.57
C ARG A 98 67.25 -30.82 3.02
N ASP A 99 68.09 -30.34 3.94
CA ASP A 99 67.81 -30.36 5.38
C ASP A 99 66.46 -29.69 5.70
N ARG A 100 65.58 -30.44 6.37
CA ARG A 100 64.29 -29.95 6.84
C ARG A 100 64.52 -29.00 8.04
N PRO A 101 63.97 -27.77 8.05
CA PRO A 101 63.97 -26.96 9.26
C PRO A 101 63.20 -27.68 10.38
N GLN A 102 63.79 -27.75 11.58
CA GLN A 102 63.21 -28.42 12.73
C GLN A 102 62.10 -27.56 13.37
N GLY A 103 60.96 -28.19 13.65
CA GLY A 103 59.79 -27.55 14.28
C GLY A 103 58.46 -27.83 13.54
N TRP A 104 57.32 -27.60 14.20
CA TRP A 104 55.99 -27.86 13.60
C TRP A 104 55.71 -26.96 12.39
N LEU A 105 56.10 -25.69 12.45
CA LEU A 105 56.00 -24.72 11.33
C LEU A 105 56.95 -25.06 10.17
N GLY A 106 58.02 -25.82 10.41
CA GLY A 106 58.93 -26.30 9.38
C GLY A 106 58.32 -27.34 8.43
N LYS A 107 57.13 -27.87 8.77
CA LYS A 107 56.37 -28.83 7.94
C LYS A 107 55.49 -28.15 6.88
N PHE A 108 55.28 -26.84 6.98
CA PHE A 108 54.41 -26.07 6.09
C PHE A 108 55.21 -25.06 5.24
N GLU A 109 54.68 -24.71 4.09
CA GLU A 109 55.24 -23.70 3.18
C GLU A 109 55.12 -22.29 3.79
N PRO A 110 55.99 -21.34 3.37
CA PRO A 110 55.83 -19.95 3.78
C PRO A 110 54.46 -19.40 3.31
N VAL A 111 53.75 -18.74 4.22
CA VAL A 111 52.41 -18.21 3.95
C VAL A 111 52.47 -17.16 2.84
N PRO A 112 51.57 -17.21 1.83
CA PRO A 112 51.49 -16.19 0.77
C PRO A 112 50.89 -14.88 1.33
N PHE A 113 51.72 -14.12 2.04
CA PHE A 113 51.29 -12.96 2.84
C PHE A 113 50.54 -11.91 2.02
N THR A 114 50.99 -11.62 0.80
CA THR A 114 50.35 -10.63 -0.08
C THR A 114 48.92 -11.01 -0.46
N ARG A 115 48.69 -12.26 -0.89
CA ARG A 115 47.36 -12.74 -1.27
C ARG A 115 46.43 -12.86 -0.06
N LEU A 116 46.95 -13.30 1.08
CA LEU A 116 46.18 -13.41 2.32
C LEU A 116 45.74 -12.03 2.81
N VAL A 117 46.64 -11.03 2.81
CA VAL A 117 46.30 -9.66 3.21
C VAL A 117 45.23 -9.06 2.29
N ILE A 118 45.32 -9.26 0.97
CA ILE A 118 44.29 -8.82 0.03
C ILE A 118 42.95 -9.47 0.36
N HIS A 119 42.92 -10.78 0.62
CA HIS A 119 41.68 -11.49 1.00
C HIS A 119 41.08 -10.97 2.31
N MET A 120 41.91 -10.69 3.33
CA MET A 120 41.45 -10.11 4.59
C MET A 120 40.82 -8.73 4.36
N ILE A 121 41.48 -7.87 3.58
CA ILE A 121 40.95 -6.55 3.23
C ILE A 121 39.61 -6.69 2.49
N LEU A 122 39.50 -7.59 1.52
CA LEU A 122 38.25 -7.85 0.80
C LEU A 122 37.14 -8.30 1.75
N CYS A 123 37.42 -9.20 2.70
CA CYS A 123 36.43 -9.63 3.70
C CYS A 123 35.96 -8.48 4.60
N PHE A 124 36.88 -7.64 5.09
CA PHE A 124 36.54 -6.50 5.95
C PHE A 124 35.76 -5.42 5.20
N ILE A 125 36.13 -5.11 3.95
CA ILE A 125 35.45 -4.11 3.13
C ILE A 125 34.07 -4.61 2.65
N SER A 126 33.90 -5.91 2.48
CA SER A 126 32.61 -6.49 2.03
C SER A 126 31.46 -6.18 3.00
N PHE A 127 31.72 -6.12 4.31
CA PHE A 127 30.68 -5.81 5.31
C PHE A 127 30.06 -4.41 5.11
N PRO A 128 30.82 -3.29 5.16
CA PRO A 128 30.26 -1.96 4.97
C PRO A 128 29.70 -1.77 3.56
N ILE A 129 30.29 -2.39 2.54
CA ILE A 129 29.78 -2.32 1.16
C ILE A 129 28.38 -2.93 1.07
N VAL A 130 28.19 -4.16 1.53
CA VAL A 130 26.88 -4.84 1.51
C VAL A 130 25.88 -4.07 2.37
N PHE A 131 26.28 -3.61 3.56
CA PHE A 131 25.39 -2.88 4.46
C PHE A 131 24.92 -1.54 3.90
N LEU A 132 25.84 -0.69 3.44
CA LEU A 132 25.51 0.68 3.02
C LEU A 132 24.75 0.71 1.69
N ILE A 133 25.17 -0.09 0.71
CA ILE A 133 24.53 -0.07 -0.62
C ILE A 133 23.16 -0.74 -0.56
N SER A 134 22.98 -1.85 0.16
CA SER A 134 21.65 -2.43 0.33
C SER A 134 20.70 -1.48 1.06
N ARG A 135 21.18 -0.70 2.05
CA ARG A 135 20.37 0.34 2.71
C ARG A 135 20.03 1.50 1.76
N ALA A 136 20.98 1.93 0.93
CA ALA A 136 20.75 2.97 -0.08
C ALA A 136 19.76 2.54 -1.18
N ALA A 137 19.62 1.23 -1.43
CA ALA A 137 18.63 0.68 -2.35
C ALA A 137 17.19 0.66 -1.78
N SER A 138 17.02 0.93 -0.48
CA SER A 138 15.71 0.94 0.17
C SER A 138 14.85 2.12 -0.31
N GLY A 139 13.55 1.87 -0.55
CA GLY A 139 12.59 2.86 -1.05
C GLY A 139 12.53 2.97 -2.58
N LEU A 140 13.30 2.15 -3.30
CA LEU A 140 13.20 2.02 -4.75
C LEU A 140 12.09 1.02 -5.15
N SER A 141 11.84 0.90 -6.46
CA SER A 141 10.95 -0.16 -6.96
C SER A 141 11.54 -1.55 -6.69
N LEU A 142 10.69 -2.56 -6.63
CA LEU A 142 11.12 -3.95 -6.40
C LEU A 142 12.18 -4.41 -7.42
N PHE A 143 12.00 -4.04 -8.69
CA PHE A 143 12.94 -4.35 -9.75
C PHE A 143 14.33 -3.77 -9.49
N TRP A 144 14.42 -2.46 -9.24
CA TRP A 144 15.70 -1.78 -9.01
C TRP A 144 16.37 -2.26 -7.73
N THR A 145 15.59 -2.50 -6.67
CA THR A 145 16.10 -3.02 -5.41
C THR A 145 16.71 -4.41 -5.61
N ARG A 146 16.02 -5.32 -6.30
CA ARG A 146 16.54 -6.66 -6.62
C ARG A 146 17.79 -6.61 -7.52
N LEU A 147 17.80 -5.71 -8.50
CA LEU A 147 18.93 -5.55 -9.41
C LEU A 147 20.19 -5.06 -8.66
N ILE A 148 20.05 -4.03 -7.83
CA ILE A 148 21.17 -3.46 -7.05
C ILE A 148 21.66 -4.48 -6.02
N VAL A 149 20.76 -5.03 -5.20
CA VAL A 149 21.13 -5.99 -4.15
C VAL A 149 21.70 -7.28 -4.75
N GLY A 150 21.07 -7.81 -5.79
CA GLY A 150 21.51 -9.02 -6.49
C GLY A 150 22.86 -8.83 -7.18
N GLY A 151 23.05 -7.72 -7.90
CA GLY A 151 24.32 -7.38 -8.52
C GLY A 151 25.44 -7.18 -7.49
N LEU A 152 25.14 -6.53 -6.37
CA LEU A 152 26.08 -6.32 -5.27
C LEU A 152 26.50 -7.63 -4.61
N CYS A 153 25.54 -8.45 -4.18
CA CYS A 153 25.81 -9.73 -3.52
C CYS A 153 26.51 -10.71 -4.48
N GLY A 154 26.16 -10.68 -5.77
CA GLY A 154 26.83 -11.44 -6.82
C GLY A 154 28.28 -11.01 -7.02
N GLY A 155 28.54 -9.70 -7.13
CA GLY A 155 29.89 -9.17 -7.33
C GLY A 155 30.79 -9.38 -6.11
N VAL A 156 30.31 -9.08 -4.91
CA VAL A 156 31.04 -9.37 -3.66
C VAL A 156 31.24 -10.87 -3.51
N GLY A 157 30.22 -11.67 -3.84
CA GLY A 157 30.28 -13.11 -3.69
C GLY A 157 31.31 -13.77 -4.61
N LEU A 158 31.34 -13.35 -5.88
CA LEU A 158 32.30 -13.80 -6.87
C LEU A 158 33.72 -13.37 -6.53
N THR A 159 33.93 -12.10 -6.13
CA THR A 159 35.28 -11.59 -5.80
C THR A 159 35.87 -12.31 -4.58
N LEU A 160 35.08 -12.52 -3.52
CA LEU A 160 35.49 -13.33 -2.36
C LEU A 160 35.73 -14.79 -2.73
N GLY A 161 34.87 -15.39 -3.57
CA GLY A 161 35.01 -16.77 -4.03
C GLY A 161 36.27 -17.00 -4.86
N VAL A 162 36.57 -16.11 -5.82
CA VAL A 162 37.80 -16.17 -6.65
C VAL A 162 39.03 -15.99 -5.76
N SER A 163 39.02 -15.00 -4.86
CA SER A 163 40.12 -14.79 -3.91
C SER A 163 40.37 -16.02 -3.02
N LEU A 164 39.31 -16.69 -2.58
CA LEU A 164 39.39 -17.91 -1.77
C LEU A 164 39.96 -19.10 -2.59
N LEU A 165 39.53 -19.25 -3.84
CA LEU A 165 40.05 -20.27 -4.76
C LEU A 165 41.53 -20.04 -5.08
N ASP A 166 41.95 -18.80 -5.31
CA ASP A 166 43.35 -18.44 -5.57
C ASP A 166 44.28 -18.74 -4.38
N LEU A 167 43.79 -18.59 -3.14
CA LEU A 167 44.52 -19.04 -1.95
C LEU A 167 44.60 -20.57 -1.89
N SER A 168 43.50 -21.26 -2.22
CA SER A 168 43.40 -22.73 -2.22
C SER A 168 44.21 -23.44 -3.29
N ARG A 169 44.57 -22.73 -4.36
CA ARG A 169 45.45 -23.20 -5.42
C ARG A 169 46.73 -23.82 -4.88
N SER A 170 47.35 -23.19 -3.88
CA SER A 170 48.58 -23.67 -3.26
C SER A 170 48.46 -25.08 -2.67
N CYS A 171 47.29 -25.39 -2.10
CA CYS A 171 47.01 -26.64 -1.43
C CYS A 171 46.82 -27.80 -2.43
N ILE A 172 46.09 -27.55 -3.53
CA ILE A 172 45.86 -28.55 -4.58
C ILE A 172 47.12 -28.77 -5.44
N GLU A 173 47.88 -27.71 -5.72
CA GLU A 173 49.18 -27.80 -6.42
C GLU A 173 50.18 -28.65 -5.62
N ALA A 174 50.28 -28.44 -4.31
CA ALA A 174 51.14 -29.25 -3.45
C ALA A 174 50.71 -30.72 -3.44
N ALA A 175 49.39 -31.00 -3.34
CA ALA A 175 48.86 -32.35 -3.37
C ALA A 175 49.08 -33.06 -4.72
N LEU A 176 49.01 -32.32 -5.83
CA LEU A 176 49.31 -32.83 -7.16
C LEU A 176 50.79 -33.20 -7.27
N TRP A 177 51.70 -32.26 -7.00
CA TRP A 177 53.16 -32.48 -7.06
C TRP A 177 53.63 -33.62 -6.14
N ALA A 178 53.08 -33.72 -4.93
CA ALA A 178 53.39 -34.84 -4.05
C ALA A 178 52.98 -36.19 -4.66
N THR A 179 51.86 -36.23 -5.39
CA THR A 179 51.39 -37.43 -6.09
C THR A 179 52.32 -37.77 -7.25
N ILE A 180 52.83 -36.77 -8.00
CA ILE A 180 53.84 -36.98 -9.05
C ILE A 180 55.11 -37.61 -8.47
N ILE A 181 55.63 -37.05 -7.37
CA ILE A 181 56.87 -37.51 -6.72
C ILE A 181 56.69 -38.94 -6.17
N HIS A 182 55.54 -39.26 -5.57
CA HIS A 182 55.28 -40.61 -5.06
C HIS A 182 55.09 -41.65 -6.16
N GLU A 183 54.58 -41.26 -7.34
CA GLU A 183 54.42 -42.16 -8.49
C GLU A 183 55.74 -42.32 -9.28
N SER A 184 56.54 -41.26 -9.43
CA SER A 184 57.85 -41.33 -10.08
C SER A 184 58.85 -42.21 -9.31
N LEU A 185 58.81 -42.18 -7.97
CA LEU A 185 59.60 -43.09 -7.12
C LEU A 185 59.22 -44.58 -7.28
N LYS A 186 58.05 -44.89 -7.84
CA LYS A 186 57.60 -46.27 -8.13
C LYS A 186 57.97 -46.74 -9.55
N GLY A 187 58.50 -45.84 -10.38
CA GLY A 187 58.85 -46.15 -11.78
C GLY A 187 57.64 -46.26 -12.72
N GLU A 188 56.46 -45.79 -12.31
CA GLU A 188 55.26 -45.73 -13.17
C GLU A 188 55.19 -44.35 -13.84
N VAL A 189 55.32 -44.30 -15.17
CA VAL A 189 55.07 -43.08 -15.96
C VAL A 189 53.59 -43.00 -16.28
N ASN A 190 52.89 -42.01 -15.73
CA ASN A 190 51.44 -41.91 -15.84
C ASN A 190 51.00 -40.89 -16.90
N HIS A 191 50.52 -41.40 -18.05
CA HIS A 191 49.86 -40.61 -19.09
C HIS A 191 48.53 -39.96 -18.61
N GLU A 192 47.92 -40.48 -17.55
CA GLU A 192 46.67 -39.97 -16.96
C GLU A 192 46.83 -38.66 -16.16
N LEU A 193 48.06 -38.20 -15.95
CA LEU A 193 48.30 -36.97 -15.20
C LEU A 193 48.04 -35.69 -16.01
N ASP A 194 47.95 -35.83 -17.34
CA ASP A 194 47.71 -34.76 -18.30
C ASP A 194 46.33 -34.08 -18.11
N TYR A 195 45.35 -34.83 -17.59
CA TYR A 195 44.02 -34.27 -17.28
C TYR A 195 44.04 -33.33 -16.06
N HIS A 196 44.90 -33.61 -15.07
CA HIS A 196 45.00 -32.80 -13.85
C HIS A 196 45.85 -31.54 -14.01
N THR A 197 46.73 -31.52 -15.02
CA THR A 197 47.54 -30.35 -15.38
C THR A 197 46.78 -29.35 -16.23
N HIS A 198 45.81 -29.80 -17.02
CA HIS A 198 45.00 -28.95 -17.88
C HIS A 198 44.00 -28.07 -17.11
N ASN A 199 43.44 -28.57 -15.99
CA ASN A 199 42.48 -27.84 -15.14
C ASN A 199 42.68 -28.12 -13.64
N PRO A 200 43.75 -27.59 -13.01
CA PRO A 200 44.08 -27.88 -11.62
C PRO A 200 43.14 -27.25 -10.59
N LEU A 201 42.36 -26.24 -10.99
CA LEU A 201 41.38 -25.54 -10.13
C LEU A 201 39.96 -26.11 -10.22
N SER A 202 39.75 -27.16 -11.03
CA SER A 202 38.43 -27.78 -11.15
C SER A 202 38.12 -28.66 -9.93
N PRO A 203 36.96 -28.51 -9.27
CA PRO A 203 36.54 -29.42 -8.21
C PRO A 203 36.48 -30.88 -8.69
N TRP A 204 36.14 -31.10 -9.97
CA TRP A 204 36.08 -32.44 -10.55
C TRP A 204 37.47 -33.09 -10.65
N SER A 205 38.50 -32.32 -11.03
CA SER A 205 39.87 -32.83 -11.09
C SER A 205 40.39 -33.15 -9.69
N ALA A 206 40.00 -32.39 -8.66
CA ALA A 206 40.30 -32.69 -7.26
C ALA A 206 39.57 -33.95 -6.75
N VAL A 207 38.30 -34.18 -7.12
CA VAL A 207 37.57 -35.42 -6.77
C VAL A 207 38.22 -36.65 -7.40
N LEU A 208 38.61 -36.57 -8.68
CA LEU A 208 39.33 -37.65 -9.35
C LEU A 208 40.70 -37.92 -8.69
N LEU A 209 41.41 -36.86 -8.28
CA LEU A 209 42.67 -36.98 -7.54
C LEU A 209 42.47 -37.67 -6.19
N LEU A 210 41.40 -37.32 -5.47
CA LEU A 210 41.02 -37.94 -4.19
C LEU A 210 40.64 -39.43 -4.38
N TYR A 211 39.83 -39.73 -5.39
CA TYR A 211 39.40 -41.09 -5.73
C TYR A 211 40.60 -41.99 -6.07
N LYS A 212 41.53 -41.50 -6.93
CA LYS A 212 42.78 -42.19 -7.26
C LYS A 212 43.60 -42.46 -5.99
N LYS A 213 43.75 -41.45 -5.13
CA LYS A 213 44.54 -41.57 -3.90
C LYS A 213 43.93 -42.52 -2.89
N TYR A 214 42.61 -42.46 -2.69
CA TYR A 214 41.89 -43.29 -1.71
C TYR A 214 41.79 -44.76 -2.16
N LEU A 215 41.41 -45.02 -3.41
CA LEU A 215 41.25 -46.39 -3.91
C LEU A 215 42.58 -47.11 -4.19
N LYS A 216 43.58 -46.43 -4.75
CA LYS A 216 44.91 -47.04 -4.98
C LYS A 216 45.62 -47.32 -3.65
N GLN A 217 45.29 -46.58 -2.59
CA GLN A 217 45.77 -46.81 -1.22
C GLN A 217 45.02 -47.94 -0.49
N LEU A 218 43.76 -48.21 -0.84
CA LEU A 218 42.97 -49.36 -0.35
C LEU A 218 43.27 -50.68 -1.09
N SER A 219 43.49 -50.63 -2.41
CA SER A 219 43.72 -51.79 -3.29
C SER A 219 45.12 -52.42 -3.15
N SER A 220 46.09 -51.67 -2.63
CA SER A 220 47.48 -52.13 -2.52
C SER A 220 47.71 -53.12 -1.37
N ARG A 221 47.90 -54.40 -1.72
CA ARG A 221 48.50 -55.47 -0.88
C ARG A 221 49.95 -55.13 -0.43
N ASN A 222 50.51 -54.00 -0.84
CA ASN A 222 51.89 -53.55 -0.60
C ASN A 222 52.02 -52.37 0.40
N ARG A 223 51.31 -52.43 1.54
CA ARG A 223 51.54 -51.50 2.68
C ARG A 223 52.98 -51.48 3.22
N LYS A 224 53.80 -52.49 2.90
CA LYS A 224 55.16 -52.66 3.45
C LYS A 224 56.27 -51.92 2.68
N ALA A 225 56.08 -51.63 1.39
CA ALA A 225 57.10 -50.93 0.58
C ALA A 225 57.07 -49.40 0.80
N ILE A 226 55.89 -48.83 0.99
CA ILE A 226 55.70 -47.37 1.19
C ILE A 226 56.20 -46.90 2.57
N ARG A 227 56.29 -47.79 3.57
CA ARG A 227 56.79 -47.45 4.91
C ARG A 227 58.30 -47.18 4.99
N ARG A 228 59.08 -47.49 3.94
CA ARG A 228 60.55 -47.41 4.00
C ARG A 228 61.14 -46.06 3.55
N GLN A 229 60.34 -45.15 2.97
CA GLN A 229 60.78 -43.79 2.63
C GLN A 229 59.74 -42.76 3.09
N ASP A 230 60.24 -41.76 3.81
CA ASP A 230 59.57 -41.08 4.92
C ASP A 230 58.72 -39.88 4.48
N ASP A 231 57.44 -40.13 4.18
CA ASP A 231 56.41 -39.10 4.10
C ASP A 231 55.12 -39.53 4.84
N ARG A 232 54.93 -39.00 6.06
CA ARG A 232 53.75 -39.24 6.92
C ARG A 232 52.62 -38.23 6.71
N THR A 233 52.72 -37.34 5.72
CA THR A 233 51.74 -36.26 5.55
C THR A 233 50.43 -36.78 4.91
N PRO A 234 49.26 -36.50 5.53
CA PRO A 234 47.96 -36.93 5.02
C PRO A 234 47.49 -36.02 3.87
N TRP A 235 48.08 -36.16 2.70
CA TRP A 235 47.76 -35.36 1.50
C TRP A 235 46.30 -35.38 1.05
N TRP A 236 45.51 -36.39 1.46
CA TRP A 236 44.08 -36.43 1.21
C TRP A 236 43.33 -35.30 1.92
N LEU A 237 43.82 -34.84 3.08
CA LEU A 237 43.24 -33.70 3.82
C LEU A 237 43.34 -32.39 3.02
N CYS A 238 44.45 -32.18 2.30
CA CYS A 238 44.63 -31.01 1.44
C CYS A 238 43.62 -30.98 0.28
N ILE A 239 43.34 -32.15 -0.31
CA ILE A 239 42.35 -32.29 -1.39
C ILE A 239 40.93 -32.06 -0.86
N VAL A 240 40.61 -32.65 0.30
CA VAL A 240 39.30 -32.44 0.96
C VAL A 240 39.12 -30.98 1.36
N LEU A 241 40.18 -30.33 1.91
CA LEU A 241 40.16 -28.92 2.26
C LEU A 241 39.88 -28.05 1.03
N PHE A 242 40.55 -28.30 -0.10
CA PHE A 242 40.28 -27.62 -1.36
C PHE A 242 38.83 -27.80 -1.84
N LEU A 243 38.29 -29.03 -1.76
CA LEU A 243 36.90 -29.30 -2.14
C LEU A 243 35.89 -28.55 -1.25
N VAL A 244 36.12 -28.51 0.06
CA VAL A 244 35.30 -27.72 1.00
C VAL A 244 35.38 -26.24 0.68
N THR A 245 36.58 -25.72 0.41
CA THR A 245 36.80 -24.32 0.02
C THR A 245 36.10 -23.98 -1.30
N ALA A 246 36.15 -24.87 -2.29
CA ALA A 246 35.45 -24.69 -3.56
C ALA A 246 33.92 -24.71 -3.39
N MET A 247 33.40 -25.56 -2.51
CA MET A 247 31.98 -25.56 -2.15
C MET A 247 31.56 -24.26 -1.46
N ILE A 248 32.36 -23.78 -0.50
CA ILE A 248 32.11 -22.49 0.18
C ILE A 248 32.11 -21.35 -0.85
N ALA A 249 33.13 -21.28 -1.70
CA ALA A 249 33.25 -20.28 -2.76
C ALA A 249 32.03 -20.29 -3.72
N ALA A 250 31.59 -21.48 -4.14
CA ALA A 250 30.42 -21.62 -5.02
C ALA A 250 29.11 -21.22 -4.33
N SER A 251 28.97 -21.50 -3.02
CA SER A 251 27.77 -21.18 -2.25
C SER A 251 27.67 -19.71 -1.82
N LEU A 252 28.76 -18.95 -1.94
CA LEU A 252 28.93 -17.63 -1.32
C LEU A 252 27.97 -16.58 -1.89
N VAL A 253 27.76 -16.58 -3.22
CA VAL A 253 26.80 -15.70 -3.89
C VAL A 253 25.37 -15.96 -3.39
N PHE A 254 25.00 -17.23 -3.23
CA PHE A 254 23.69 -17.61 -2.73
C PHE A 254 23.51 -17.23 -1.25
N ALA A 255 24.53 -17.50 -0.42
CA ALA A 255 24.51 -17.18 1.01
C ALA A 255 24.36 -15.66 1.23
N LEU A 256 25.15 -14.83 0.53
CA LEU A 256 25.03 -13.37 0.61
C LEU A 256 23.66 -12.87 0.09
N GLY A 257 23.14 -13.47 -0.98
CA GLY A 257 21.81 -13.13 -1.51
C GLY A 257 20.67 -13.45 -0.53
N ARG A 258 20.84 -14.43 0.38
CA ARG A 258 19.83 -14.79 1.39
C ARG A 258 19.93 -13.97 2.69
N VAL A 259 21.01 -13.24 2.89
CA VAL A 259 21.20 -12.36 4.06
C VAL A 259 20.43 -11.05 3.94
N VAL A 260 20.14 -10.62 2.71
CA VAL A 260 19.35 -9.42 2.43
C VAL A 260 17.93 -9.84 2.11
N ASP A 261 17.02 -9.54 3.02
CA ASP A 261 15.59 -9.69 2.82
C ASP A 261 15.03 -8.45 2.13
N ILE A 262 14.14 -8.66 1.16
CA ILE A 262 13.50 -7.58 0.39
C ILE A 262 12.00 -7.76 0.55
N TYR A 263 11.38 -6.88 1.32
CA TYR A 263 9.93 -6.87 1.50
C TYR A 263 9.32 -5.64 0.80
N THR A 264 8.09 -5.77 0.34
CA THR A 264 7.36 -4.70 -0.36
C THR A 264 6.31 -4.09 0.55
N VAL A 265 6.18 -2.77 0.48
CA VAL A 265 5.12 -2.02 1.16
C VAL A 265 4.39 -1.18 0.11
N GLN A 266 3.06 -1.14 0.19
CA GLN A 266 2.26 -0.21 -0.57
C GLN A 266 2.26 1.13 0.16
N GLN A 267 2.68 2.18 -0.53
CA GLN A 267 2.74 3.52 0.01
C GLN A 267 1.85 4.44 -0.82
N THR A 268 0.97 5.16 -0.13
CA THR A 268 0.17 6.22 -0.76
C THR A 268 1.09 7.33 -1.28
N GLN A 269 0.75 7.88 -2.43
CA GLN A 269 1.51 8.95 -3.05
C GLN A 269 0.57 9.99 -3.65
N THR A 270 1.01 11.23 -3.73
CA THR A 270 0.24 12.36 -4.28
C THR A 270 1.01 13.14 -5.35
N ARG A 271 2.12 12.56 -5.85
CA ARG A 271 3.03 13.22 -6.80
C ARG A 271 2.63 13.02 -8.24
N GLU A 272 2.07 11.86 -8.55
CA GLU A 272 1.73 11.44 -9.90
C GLU A 272 0.26 11.06 -9.96
N TYR A 273 -0.48 11.62 -10.92
CA TYR A 273 -1.91 11.31 -11.09
C TYR A 273 -2.27 11.07 -12.53
N TYR A 274 -3.38 10.37 -12.76
CA TYR A 274 -4.08 10.36 -14.04
C TYR A 274 -5.51 10.88 -13.87
N GLU A 275 -6.10 11.34 -14.97
CA GLU A 275 -7.47 11.85 -15.00
C GLU A 275 -8.46 10.68 -15.17
N ALA A 276 -9.51 10.68 -14.36
CA ALA A 276 -10.59 9.69 -14.41
C ALA A 276 -11.96 10.37 -14.21
N VAL A 277 -13.02 9.60 -14.43
CA VAL A 277 -14.40 10.05 -14.25
C VAL A 277 -14.98 9.47 -12.96
N VAL A 278 -15.74 10.29 -12.23
CA VAL A 278 -16.56 9.86 -11.11
C VAL A 278 -17.96 10.46 -11.23
N ALA A 279 -18.97 9.83 -10.62
CA ALA A 279 -20.27 10.48 -10.44
C ALA A 279 -20.10 11.64 -9.45
N GLY A 280 -20.47 12.85 -9.84
CA GLY A 280 -20.26 14.02 -8.98
C GLY A 280 -21.35 15.07 -9.08
N ASP A 281 -21.98 15.19 -10.24
CA ASP A 281 -22.96 16.23 -10.51
C ASP A 281 -24.33 15.65 -10.90
N ILE A 282 -25.30 16.52 -11.16
CA ILE A 282 -26.70 16.15 -11.45
C ILE A 282 -27.09 16.54 -12.87
N SER A 283 -27.63 15.57 -13.61
CA SER A 283 -28.14 15.73 -14.98
C SER A 283 -29.51 16.43 -15.03
N ALA A 284 -29.89 16.94 -16.19
CA ALA A 284 -31.19 17.60 -16.38
C ALA A 284 -32.39 16.67 -16.10
N GLU A 285 -32.29 15.39 -16.46
CA GLU A 285 -33.32 14.38 -16.20
C GLU A 285 -33.53 14.14 -14.71
N GLU A 286 -32.43 14.10 -13.94
CA GLU A 286 -32.46 13.95 -12.50
C GLU A 286 -33.06 15.17 -11.79
N ILE A 287 -32.78 16.38 -12.28
CA ILE A 287 -33.40 17.61 -11.79
C ILE A 287 -34.92 17.56 -11.99
N ALA A 288 -35.39 17.09 -13.15
CA ALA A 288 -36.81 16.92 -13.42
C ALA A 288 -37.44 15.89 -12.46
N ARG A 289 -36.79 14.74 -12.25
CA ARG A 289 -37.25 13.72 -11.27
C ARG A 289 -37.32 14.28 -9.85
N ALA A 290 -36.28 15.00 -9.40
CA ALA A 290 -36.24 15.62 -8.08
C ALA A 290 -37.42 16.60 -7.89
N THR A 291 -37.74 17.36 -8.93
CA THR A 291 -38.87 18.30 -8.93
C THR A 291 -40.21 17.59 -8.77
N THR A 292 -40.40 16.48 -9.49
CA THR A 292 -41.60 15.63 -9.35
C THR A 292 -41.72 15.07 -7.93
N VAL A 293 -40.66 14.44 -7.41
CA VAL A 293 -40.66 13.86 -6.06
C VAL A 293 -40.92 14.92 -4.99
N LEU A 294 -40.32 16.11 -5.13
CA LEU A 294 -40.53 17.24 -4.23
C LEU A 294 -42.01 17.66 -4.16
N ASN A 295 -42.62 17.92 -5.31
CA ASN A 295 -43.99 18.44 -5.39
C ASN A 295 -45.04 17.39 -5.01
N ASP A 296 -44.81 16.13 -5.40
CA ASP A 296 -45.80 15.08 -5.21
C ASP A 296 -45.75 14.47 -3.81
N THR A 297 -44.58 14.45 -3.15
CA THR A 297 -44.37 13.74 -1.89
C THR A 297 -43.67 14.57 -0.80
N LEU A 298 -42.42 15.01 -1.01
CA LEU A 298 -41.57 15.51 0.08
C LEU A 298 -42.06 16.81 0.71
N SER A 299 -42.59 17.73 -0.09
CA SER A 299 -43.12 19.02 0.40
C SER A 299 -44.47 18.90 1.11
N LYS A 300 -45.16 17.75 0.99
CA LYS A 300 -46.48 17.54 1.61
C LYS A 300 -46.32 17.09 3.05
N VAL A 301 -46.55 18.03 3.97
CA VAL A 301 -46.51 17.80 5.43
C VAL A 301 -47.33 16.59 5.86
N ALA A 302 -48.46 16.33 5.19
CA ALA A 302 -49.35 15.20 5.47
C ALA A 302 -48.65 13.83 5.38
N TYR A 303 -47.66 13.69 4.49
CA TYR A 303 -46.95 12.43 4.27
C TYR A 303 -45.69 12.31 5.12
N THR A 304 -45.02 13.43 5.41
CA THR A 304 -43.68 13.44 6.05
C THR A 304 -42.76 12.39 5.38
N TRP A 305 -42.77 12.36 4.05
CA TRP A 305 -42.15 11.30 3.27
C TRP A 305 -40.63 11.40 3.31
N THR A 306 -39.94 10.26 3.31
CA THR A 306 -38.47 10.20 3.19
C THR A 306 -38.11 9.19 2.11
N ILE A 307 -37.06 9.48 1.34
CA ILE A 307 -36.67 8.65 0.19
C ILE A 307 -36.12 7.30 0.70
N THR A 308 -35.30 7.34 1.76
CA THR A 308 -34.85 6.15 2.49
C THR A 308 -35.72 5.96 3.74
N PRO A 309 -36.21 4.75 4.04
CA PRO A 309 -36.86 4.49 5.32
C PRO A 309 -35.81 4.44 6.45
N LEU A 310 -36.17 4.87 7.67
CA LEU A 310 -35.26 4.87 8.83
C LEU A 310 -34.69 3.48 9.14
N SER A 311 -35.47 2.42 8.89
CA SER A 311 -35.03 1.02 9.09
C SER A 311 -33.87 0.62 8.17
N SER A 312 -33.66 1.36 7.08
CA SER A 312 -32.61 1.12 6.09
C SER A 312 -31.43 2.07 6.25
N ALA A 313 -31.20 2.62 7.45
CA ALA A 313 -30.09 3.54 7.74
C ALA A 313 -28.70 3.00 7.34
N GLN A 314 -28.52 1.69 7.25
CA GLN A 314 -27.29 1.08 6.74
C GLN A 314 -27.02 1.37 5.24
N HIS A 315 -28.04 1.80 4.48
CA HIS A 315 -27.93 2.08 3.05
C HIS A 315 -27.64 3.56 2.75
N VAL A 316 -27.57 4.44 3.75
CA VAL A 316 -27.17 5.84 3.55
C VAL A 316 -25.70 6.03 3.97
N PRO A 317 -24.96 6.95 3.31
CA PRO A 317 -23.60 7.25 3.70
C PRO A 317 -23.53 7.77 5.14
N THR A 318 -22.46 7.44 5.85
CA THR A 318 -22.19 8.00 7.18
C THR A 318 -21.68 9.43 7.10
N ASP A 319 -21.83 10.20 8.17
CA ASP A 319 -21.21 11.53 8.30
C ASP A 319 -19.68 11.40 8.38
N ARG A 320 -19.00 12.25 7.62
CA ARG A 320 -17.56 12.48 7.70
C ARG A 320 -17.31 13.96 7.84
N TYR A 321 -16.57 14.35 8.86
CA TYR A 321 -16.26 15.77 9.10
C TYR A 321 -14.76 16.06 9.13
N PHE A 322 -14.41 17.29 8.77
CA PHE A 322 -13.06 17.85 8.86
C PHE A 322 -13.10 19.20 9.58
N TYR A 323 -12.06 19.49 10.35
CA TYR A 323 -11.92 20.77 11.02
C TYR A 323 -11.13 21.75 10.15
N LEU A 324 -11.66 22.97 10.00
CA LEU A 324 -11.02 24.05 9.27
C LEU A 324 -10.82 25.25 10.19
N ASN A 325 -9.58 25.70 10.36
CA ASN A 325 -9.32 26.93 11.11
C ASN A 325 -9.48 28.14 10.20
N ARG A 326 -10.42 29.00 10.53
CA ARG A 326 -10.61 30.31 9.91
C ARG A 326 -9.98 31.38 10.79
N THR A 327 -9.00 32.09 10.24
CA THR A 327 -8.38 33.25 10.88
C THR A 327 -8.96 34.52 10.30
N GLU A 328 -9.68 35.27 11.13
CA GLU A 328 -10.17 36.60 10.79
C GLU A 328 -9.31 37.66 11.48
N LYS A 329 -9.00 38.73 10.73
CA LYS A 329 -8.32 39.91 11.26
C LYS A 329 -9.34 41.04 11.35
N ASP A 330 -9.73 41.37 12.58
CA ASP A 330 -10.52 42.57 12.85
C ASP A 330 -9.60 43.62 13.48
N GLY A 331 -9.14 44.57 12.64
CA GLY A 331 -8.10 45.51 13.00
C GLY A 331 -6.80 44.83 13.45
N ASN A 332 -6.45 44.97 14.73
CA ASN A 332 -5.26 44.37 15.35
C ASN A 332 -5.56 43.02 16.03
N VAL A 333 -6.81 42.57 16.07
CA VAL A 333 -7.21 41.33 16.74
C VAL A 333 -7.29 40.21 15.71
N VAL A 334 -6.52 39.14 15.93
CA VAL A 334 -6.60 37.91 15.13
C VAL A 334 -7.50 36.92 15.87
N LYS A 335 -8.72 36.72 15.37
CA LYS A 335 -9.65 35.72 15.90
C LYS A 335 -9.52 34.45 15.06
N THR A 336 -9.12 33.34 15.69
CA THR A 336 -9.11 32.03 15.02
C THR A 336 -10.31 31.24 15.49
N THR A 337 -11.21 30.89 14.57
CA THR A 337 -12.37 30.03 14.82
C THR A 337 -12.17 28.69 14.14
N THR A 338 -12.46 27.60 14.84
CA THR A 338 -12.43 26.25 14.26
C THR A 338 -13.82 25.92 13.77
N GLU A 339 -13.96 25.77 12.46
CA GLU A 339 -15.18 25.36 11.79
C GLU A 339 -15.17 23.84 11.58
N THR A 340 -16.34 23.22 11.65
CA THR A 340 -16.53 21.81 11.29
C THR A 340 -17.29 21.74 9.99
N ILE A 341 -16.72 21.07 8.99
CA ILE A 341 -17.35 20.88 7.69
C ILE A 341 -17.70 19.41 7.55
N HIS A 342 -18.97 19.14 7.28
CA HIS A 342 -19.53 17.80 7.19
C HIS A 342 -19.74 17.38 5.73
N PHE A 343 -19.54 16.10 5.47
CA PHE A 343 -19.61 15.47 4.17
C PHE A 343 -20.33 14.13 4.27
N ALA A 344 -21.06 13.76 3.22
CA ALA A 344 -21.45 12.38 3.01
C ALA A 344 -20.20 11.53 2.75
N GLU A 345 -20.09 10.32 3.31
CA GLU A 345 -19.02 9.40 2.95
C GLU A 345 -19.08 8.99 1.47
N THR A 346 -17.94 8.63 0.87
CA THR A 346 -17.91 8.15 -0.52
C THR A 346 -18.49 6.74 -0.60
N PHE A 347 -19.39 6.50 -1.54
CA PHE A 347 -20.00 5.19 -1.77
C PHE A 347 -19.46 4.56 -3.06
N ALA A 348 -19.46 3.23 -3.13
CA ALA A 348 -18.76 2.48 -4.19
C ALA A 348 -19.31 2.77 -5.59
N SER A 349 -20.63 2.93 -5.76
CA SER A 349 -21.25 3.23 -7.05
C SER A 349 -20.84 4.59 -7.62
N GLN A 350 -20.39 5.53 -6.77
CA GLN A 350 -19.87 6.82 -7.21
C GLN A 350 -18.57 6.67 -8.03
N LEU A 351 -17.80 5.64 -7.68
CA LEU A 351 -16.52 5.27 -8.26
C LEU A 351 -16.67 4.07 -9.20
N ASP A 352 -17.87 3.76 -9.70
CA ASP A 352 -18.03 2.69 -10.69
C ASP A 352 -17.50 3.17 -12.05
N PRO A 353 -16.58 2.42 -12.71
CA PRO A 353 -16.00 2.82 -13.98
C PRO A 353 -16.98 2.71 -15.17
N ASP A 354 -17.97 1.83 -15.07
CA ASP A 354 -18.90 1.53 -16.16
C ASP A 354 -20.21 2.31 -16.00
N HIS A 355 -20.73 2.37 -14.77
CA HIS A 355 -22.03 2.98 -14.46
C HIS A 355 -21.97 3.86 -13.20
N PRO A 356 -21.24 4.99 -13.22
CA PRO A 356 -21.15 5.90 -12.09
C PRO A 356 -22.53 6.47 -11.76
N SER A 357 -22.96 6.31 -10.51
CA SER A 357 -24.30 6.74 -10.07
C SER A 357 -24.28 7.19 -8.62
N GLY A 358 -25.16 8.13 -8.25
CA GLY A 358 -25.34 8.63 -6.89
C GLY A 358 -26.80 8.69 -6.43
N PHE A 359 -27.02 9.02 -5.15
CA PHE A 359 -28.37 9.07 -4.55
C PHE A 359 -29.26 10.15 -5.18
N GLY A 360 -28.67 11.19 -5.77
CA GLY A 360 -29.35 12.24 -6.53
C GLY A 360 -29.99 11.75 -7.83
N THR A 361 -29.85 10.48 -8.19
CA THR A 361 -30.63 9.84 -9.26
C THR A 361 -32.11 9.71 -8.90
N TYR A 362 -32.44 9.67 -7.60
CA TYR A 362 -33.75 9.32 -7.03
C TYR A 362 -34.26 7.94 -7.48
N GLN A 363 -33.35 7.02 -7.77
CA GLN A 363 -33.63 5.63 -8.16
C GLN A 363 -33.48 4.68 -6.97
N ASN A 364 -33.76 3.38 -7.17
CA ASN A 364 -33.82 2.40 -6.08
C ASN A 364 -32.46 2.28 -5.34
N GLN A 365 -32.47 2.65 -4.06
CA GLN A 365 -31.26 2.87 -3.26
C GLN A 365 -30.48 1.60 -2.91
N SER A 366 -31.14 0.43 -2.94
CA SER A 366 -30.45 -0.85 -2.73
C SER A 366 -29.38 -1.11 -3.79
N GLN A 367 -29.47 -0.45 -4.94
CA GLN A 367 -28.48 -0.54 -6.03
C GLN A 367 -27.34 0.49 -5.89
N ILE A 368 -27.54 1.57 -5.12
CA ILE A 368 -26.60 2.69 -4.98
C ILE A 368 -25.74 2.53 -3.72
N GLY A 369 -26.35 2.12 -2.59
CA GLY A 369 -25.69 1.98 -1.29
C GLY A 369 -24.71 0.80 -1.15
N GLY A 370 -24.62 -0.06 -2.17
CA GLY A 370 -23.55 -1.06 -2.28
C GLY A 370 -23.60 -2.22 -1.27
N LEU A 371 -24.58 -3.11 -1.41
CA LEU A 371 -24.47 -4.51 -0.96
C LEU A 371 -24.65 -5.50 -2.13
N SER A 372 -25.06 -5.04 -3.31
CA SER A 372 -25.07 -5.88 -4.51
C SER A 372 -23.64 -6.04 -5.02
N SER A 373 -23.08 -7.22 -4.79
CA SER A 373 -21.87 -7.71 -5.43
C SER A 373 -21.97 -7.53 -6.94
N SER A 374 -21.32 -6.50 -7.50
CA SER A 374 -21.07 -6.46 -8.93
C SER A 374 -20.16 -7.64 -9.28
N GLU A 375 -20.72 -8.54 -10.09
CA GLU A 375 -20.02 -9.69 -10.66
C GLU A 375 -18.75 -9.26 -11.40
N PRO A 376 -17.74 -10.15 -11.49
CA PRO A 376 -16.39 -9.79 -11.86
C PRO A 376 -16.26 -9.58 -13.37
N THR A 377 -16.45 -8.36 -13.85
CA THR A 377 -15.87 -7.96 -15.15
C THR A 377 -14.37 -7.77 -14.96
N LYS A 378 -13.59 -8.65 -15.62
CA LYS A 378 -12.13 -8.55 -15.70
C LYS A 378 -11.74 -7.23 -16.38
N SER A 379 -11.40 -6.19 -15.62
CA SER A 379 -10.72 -5.03 -16.17
C SER A 379 -9.21 -5.24 -16.12
N VAL A 380 -8.66 -5.87 -17.16
CA VAL A 380 -7.24 -5.76 -17.51
C VAL A 380 -7.11 -4.48 -18.32
N GLY A 381 -6.41 -3.47 -17.79
CA GLY A 381 -5.97 -2.33 -18.59
C GLY A 381 -6.07 -0.98 -17.88
N THR A 382 -4.91 -0.38 -17.65
CA THR A 382 -4.67 1.05 -17.43
C THR A 382 -4.97 1.84 -18.72
N GLU A 383 -6.19 1.72 -19.24
CA GLU A 383 -6.65 2.55 -20.36
C GLU A 383 -7.08 3.91 -19.81
N ALA A 384 -6.43 4.98 -20.29
CA ALA A 384 -6.82 6.35 -19.95
C ALA A 384 -8.29 6.58 -20.34
N GLY A 385 -9.12 6.98 -19.37
CA GLY A 385 -10.53 7.33 -19.59
C GLY A 385 -11.57 6.35 -19.03
N LYS A 386 -11.18 5.20 -18.46
CA LYS A 386 -12.08 4.40 -17.61
C LYS A 386 -11.99 4.89 -16.16
N GLY A 387 -13.13 4.97 -15.45
CA GLY A 387 -13.19 5.44 -14.07
C GLY A 387 -12.31 4.62 -13.11
N PRO A 388 -12.08 5.09 -11.87
CA PRO A 388 -11.43 4.29 -10.84
C PRO A 388 -12.21 2.98 -10.65
N THR A 389 -11.55 1.83 -10.47
CA THR A 389 -12.29 0.58 -10.23
C THR A 389 -12.64 0.43 -8.75
N THR A 390 -13.77 -0.20 -8.43
CA THR A 390 -14.16 -0.56 -7.04
C THR A 390 -13.28 -1.68 -6.46
N LYS A 391 -12.42 -2.29 -7.27
CA LYS A 391 -11.42 -3.32 -6.89
C LYS A 391 -9.99 -2.83 -7.16
N ALA A 392 -9.72 -1.55 -6.92
CA ALA A 392 -8.40 -0.99 -7.13
C ALA A 392 -7.38 -1.50 -6.09
N VAL A 393 -6.15 -1.75 -6.54
CA VAL A 393 -5.01 -2.03 -5.67
C VAL A 393 -4.56 -0.70 -5.04
N GLY A 394 -5.35 -0.15 -4.11
CA GLY A 394 -5.06 1.06 -3.33
C GLY A 394 -4.83 2.32 -4.17
N GLN A 395 -5.72 3.30 -4.07
CA GLN A 395 -5.56 4.59 -4.75
C GLN A 395 -6.27 5.72 -4.02
N ILE A 396 -5.73 6.93 -4.13
CA ILE A 396 -6.40 8.14 -3.69
C ILE A 396 -7.15 8.74 -4.89
N VAL A 397 -8.44 8.96 -4.76
CA VAL A 397 -9.27 9.66 -5.74
C VAL A 397 -9.56 11.05 -5.18
N ARG A 398 -9.30 12.09 -5.97
CA ARG A 398 -9.47 13.51 -5.60
C ARG A 398 -10.43 14.19 -6.55
N TRP A 399 -11.52 14.74 -6.02
CA TRP A 399 -12.54 15.44 -6.81
C TRP A 399 -13.35 16.42 -5.95
N PRO A 400 -14.07 17.38 -6.56
CA PRO A 400 -14.94 18.30 -5.83
C PRO A 400 -16.22 17.62 -5.34
N ARG A 401 -16.64 17.93 -4.11
CA ARG A 401 -17.82 17.39 -3.43
C ARG A 401 -18.54 18.49 -2.65
N TRP A 402 -19.84 18.32 -2.42
CA TRP A 402 -20.63 19.21 -1.56
C TRP A 402 -20.36 18.92 -0.09
N GLY A 403 -20.00 19.95 0.67
CA GLY A 403 -19.90 19.91 2.12
C GLY A 403 -20.86 20.92 2.76
N SER A 404 -21.37 20.59 3.94
CA SER A 404 -22.26 21.45 4.73
C SER A 404 -21.52 21.97 5.97
N ARG A 405 -21.72 23.26 6.28
CA ARG A 405 -21.41 23.84 7.58
C ARG A 405 -22.64 24.49 8.16
N ILE A 406 -22.87 24.28 9.45
CA ILE A 406 -24.07 24.75 10.14
C ILE A 406 -23.66 25.48 11.40
N GLY A 407 -24.13 26.72 11.53
CA GLY A 407 -24.02 27.53 12.74
C GLY A 407 -25.40 27.78 13.32
N CYS A 408 -25.54 27.69 14.64
CA CYS A 408 -26.81 27.90 15.31
C CYS A 408 -26.68 28.86 16.48
N ARG A 409 -27.72 29.64 16.74
CA ARG A 409 -27.86 30.52 17.90
C ARG A 409 -29.28 30.40 18.48
N LEU A 410 -29.38 30.55 19.80
CA LEU A 410 -30.68 30.65 20.47
C LEU A 410 -31.25 32.05 20.22
N ILE A 411 -32.58 32.16 20.11
CA ILE A 411 -33.23 33.47 20.02
C ILE A 411 -33.27 34.10 21.41
N GLU A 412 -32.59 35.22 21.60
CA GLU A 412 -32.56 35.92 22.89
C GLU A 412 -33.90 36.61 23.18
N ASN A 413 -34.28 36.66 24.46
CA ASN A 413 -35.54 37.27 24.93
C ASN A 413 -36.78 36.75 24.18
N LEU A 414 -36.88 35.43 24.01
CA LEU A 414 -37.96 34.80 23.24
C LEU A 414 -39.37 35.24 23.66
N GLU A 415 -39.59 35.62 24.91
CA GLU A 415 -40.87 36.17 25.41
C GLU A 415 -41.35 37.40 24.64
N ARG A 416 -40.42 38.21 24.10
CA ARG A 416 -40.73 39.39 23.29
C ARG A 416 -41.12 39.05 21.86
N TYR A 417 -40.76 37.84 21.40
CA TYR A 417 -40.78 37.44 19.99
C TYR A 417 -41.67 36.22 19.72
N LEU A 418 -42.29 35.64 20.74
CA LEU A 418 -43.12 34.45 20.64
C LEU A 418 -44.55 34.75 21.10
N THR A 419 -45.53 34.33 20.31
CA THR A 419 -46.90 34.12 20.78
C THR A 419 -47.09 32.60 20.96
N PRO A 420 -46.99 32.06 22.20
CA PRO A 420 -46.99 30.62 22.44
C PRO A 420 -48.28 29.94 21.98
N HIS A 421 -49.41 30.59 22.23
CA HIS A 421 -50.73 30.12 21.85
C HIS A 421 -51.62 31.28 21.42
N SER A 422 -52.14 31.20 20.20
CA SER A 422 -53.27 32.01 19.77
C SER A 422 -54.57 31.23 19.87
N THR A 423 -55.48 31.71 20.71
CA THR A 423 -56.74 31.03 21.03
C THR A 423 -57.74 31.00 19.88
N ARG A 424 -57.66 31.91 18.89
CA ARG A 424 -58.64 31.96 17.79
C ARG A 424 -58.23 31.05 16.63
N ALA A 425 -56.96 31.04 16.26
CA ALA A 425 -56.46 30.18 15.17
C ALA A 425 -55.82 28.86 15.64
N ASN A 426 -55.61 28.66 16.94
CA ASN A 426 -54.90 27.50 17.49
C ASN A 426 -53.47 27.33 16.92
N MET A 427 -52.71 28.43 16.94
CA MET A 427 -51.39 28.55 16.32
C MET A 427 -50.36 29.09 17.32
N THR A 428 -49.10 28.71 17.12
CA THR A 428 -47.91 29.34 17.71
C THR A 428 -47.26 30.22 16.64
N TYR A 429 -46.91 31.46 16.98
CA TYR A 429 -46.22 32.40 16.07
C TYR A 429 -44.88 32.82 16.64
N LEU A 430 -43.84 32.75 15.83
CA LEU A 430 -42.49 33.22 16.15
C LEU A 430 -42.08 34.34 15.19
N PHE A 431 -41.55 35.42 15.76
CA PHE A 431 -41.05 36.59 15.05
C PHE A 431 -39.53 36.70 15.26
N VAL A 432 -38.73 36.24 14.30
CA VAL A 432 -37.27 36.18 14.46
C VAL A 432 -36.65 37.56 14.24
N PRO A 433 -35.88 38.10 15.21
CA PRO A 433 -35.30 39.44 15.09
C PRO A 433 -34.09 39.50 14.15
N TRP A 434 -33.84 40.68 13.58
CA TRP A 434 -32.65 40.95 12.76
C TRP A 434 -31.35 40.72 13.51
N THR A 435 -31.32 40.98 14.82
CA THR A 435 -30.13 40.74 15.66
C THR A 435 -29.74 39.27 15.64
N SER A 436 -30.67 38.35 15.89
CA SER A 436 -30.39 36.92 15.87
C SER A 436 -29.95 36.41 14.50
N VAL A 437 -30.48 36.97 13.40
CA VAL A 437 -30.03 36.65 12.04
C VAL A 437 -28.60 37.13 11.81
N ASN A 438 -28.29 38.37 12.16
CA ASN A 438 -26.94 38.92 11.97
C ASN A 438 -25.91 38.17 12.83
N ASP A 439 -26.24 37.88 14.08
CA ASP A 439 -25.35 37.20 15.02
C ASP A 439 -24.91 35.81 14.52
N VAL A 440 -25.83 35.03 13.93
CA VAL A 440 -25.49 33.70 13.40
C VAL A 440 -24.70 33.78 12.08
N PHE A 441 -24.98 34.78 11.23
CA PHE A 441 -24.20 35.02 10.01
C PHE A 441 -22.78 35.48 10.33
N ASP A 442 -22.63 36.39 11.28
CA ASP A 442 -21.33 36.90 11.75
C ASP A 442 -20.51 35.78 12.41
N ASP A 443 -21.15 34.88 13.18
CA ASP A 443 -20.49 33.71 13.76
C ASP A 443 -19.90 32.78 12.69
N MET A 444 -20.62 32.58 11.59
CA MET A 444 -20.16 31.84 10.41
C MET A 444 -19.28 32.66 9.45
N GLY A 445 -19.09 33.96 9.74
CA GLY A 445 -18.55 35.03 8.87
C GLY A 445 -19.00 34.90 7.43
N LEU A 446 -20.33 34.80 7.30
CA LEU A 446 -21.06 35.03 6.09
C LEU A 446 -21.52 36.49 6.07
N SER A 447 -21.64 37.07 4.89
CA SER A 447 -22.24 38.40 4.77
C SER A 447 -23.72 38.32 5.21
N PRO A 448 -24.15 39.14 6.19
CA PRO A 448 -25.53 39.08 6.68
C PRO A 448 -26.51 39.46 5.57
N PRO A 449 -27.71 38.84 5.55
CA PRO A 449 -28.75 39.18 4.60
C PRO A 449 -29.28 40.60 4.86
N THR A 450 -29.84 41.21 3.84
CA THR A 450 -30.50 42.53 3.92
C THR A 450 -32.01 42.37 3.77
N ALA A 451 -32.77 43.43 4.06
CA ALA A 451 -34.23 43.43 3.87
C ALA A 451 -34.67 43.08 2.43
N ALA A 452 -33.80 43.27 1.42
CA ALA A 452 -34.08 42.88 0.04
C ALA A 452 -34.06 41.36 -0.19
N ASN A 453 -33.43 40.60 0.71
CA ASN A 453 -33.36 39.14 0.63
C ASN A 453 -34.65 38.46 1.14
N PHE A 454 -35.47 39.19 1.91
CA PHE A 454 -36.69 38.65 2.53
C PHE A 454 -37.95 39.39 2.07
N ARG A 455 -39.10 38.77 2.32
CA ARG A 455 -40.38 39.45 2.11
C ARG A 455 -40.58 40.49 3.21
N PRO A 456 -41.21 41.65 2.91
CA PRO A 456 -41.57 42.63 3.93
C PRO A 456 -42.38 42.00 5.05
N VAL A 457 -42.02 42.31 6.29
CA VAL A 457 -42.70 41.83 7.49
C VAL A 457 -44.01 42.59 7.65
N ASN A 458 -45.10 41.85 7.83
CA ASN A 458 -46.41 42.39 8.17
C ASN A 458 -47.12 41.36 9.06
N PHE A 459 -47.31 41.71 10.34
CA PHE A 459 -47.87 40.79 11.32
C PHE A 459 -49.31 40.43 10.98
N THR A 460 -50.14 41.44 10.71
CA THR A 460 -51.56 41.23 10.42
C THR A 460 -51.82 40.41 9.16
N ALA A 461 -50.97 40.52 8.14
CA ALA A 461 -51.08 39.73 6.91
C ALA A 461 -50.54 38.30 7.08
N PHE A 462 -49.66 38.07 8.05
CA PHE A 462 -49.04 36.77 8.30
C PHE A 462 -49.87 35.87 9.22
N MET A 463 -50.50 36.46 10.23
CA MET A 463 -51.29 35.72 11.21
C MET A 463 -52.61 35.20 10.62
N GLU A 464 -53.08 34.07 11.13
CA GLU A 464 -54.29 33.41 10.63
C GLU A 464 -55.57 34.05 11.17
N GLY A 465 -56.54 34.27 10.28
CA GLY A 465 -57.86 34.77 10.64
C GLY A 465 -57.84 36.17 11.25
N ALA A 466 -58.45 36.32 12.43
CA ALA A 466 -58.54 37.59 13.17
C ALA A 466 -57.53 37.65 14.33
N ASP A 467 -56.44 36.89 14.25
CA ASP A 467 -55.37 36.93 15.24
C ASP A 467 -54.67 38.29 15.25
N THR A 468 -54.21 38.69 16.43
CA THR A 468 -53.42 39.91 16.62
C THR A 468 -52.10 39.56 17.30
N PRO A 469 -50.98 40.19 16.91
CA PRO A 469 -49.68 39.91 17.48
C PRO A 469 -49.70 40.20 18.98
N ASN A 470 -49.44 39.19 19.81
CA ASN A 470 -49.36 39.31 21.27
C ASN A 470 -47.91 39.45 21.73
N VAL A 471 -47.11 40.18 20.96
CA VAL A 471 -45.67 40.36 21.15
C VAL A 471 -45.36 41.85 21.32
N THR A 472 -44.27 42.15 22.04
CA THR A 472 -43.78 43.54 22.22
C THR A 472 -42.74 43.94 21.18
N ALA A 473 -42.42 43.05 20.24
CA ALA A 473 -41.57 43.33 19.09
C ALA A 473 -42.29 44.23 18.06
N SER A 474 -41.54 45.15 17.44
CA SER A 474 -42.02 45.93 16.31
C SER A 474 -41.71 45.23 14.98
N GLU A 475 -42.48 45.48 13.92
CA GLU A 475 -42.25 44.88 12.60
C GLU A 475 -40.86 45.20 12.02
N SER A 476 -40.32 46.40 12.31
CA SER A 476 -38.99 46.84 11.87
C SER A 476 -37.84 46.07 12.52
N GLU A 477 -38.06 45.46 13.69
CA GLU A 477 -37.04 44.68 14.38
C GLU A 477 -36.99 43.22 13.91
N VAL A 478 -38.02 42.77 13.21
CA VAL A 478 -38.21 41.38 12.79
C VAL A 478 -37.67 41.18 11.38
N ALA A 479 -36.96 40.08 11.17
CA ALA A 479 -36.43 39.67 9.87
C ALA A 479 -37.31 38.60 9.22
N LEU A 480 -37.75 37.61 9.99
CA LEU A 480 -38.49 36.44 9.52
C LEU A 480 -39.66 36.13 10.46
N MET A 481 -40.69 35.48 9.93
CA MET A 481 -41.84 35.05 10.72
C MET A 481 -42.18 33.61 10.39
N SER A 482 -42.44 32.82 11.42
CA SER A 482 -42.82 31.41 11.32
C SER A 482 -44.04 31.12 12.17
N LYS A 483 -44.85 30.16 11.72
CA LYS A 483 -46.08 29.77 12.42
C LYS A 483 -46.30 28.27 12.32
N TRP A 484 -46.79 27.69 13.41
CA TRP A 484 -47.06 26.26 13.49
C TRP A 484 -48.39 26.00 14.18
N TRP A 485 -49.10 24.99 13.71
CA TRP A 485 -50.31 24.50 14.35
C TRP A 485 -50.00 23.94 15.74
N ASP A 486 -50.92 24.14 16.68
CA ASP A 486 -50.98 23.33 17.90
C ASP A 486 -51.54 21.94 17.55
N ASN A 487 -50.64 21.07 17.12
CA ASN A 487 -50.91 19.68 16.73
C ASN A 487 -50.24 18.68 17.70
N GLY A 488 -49.80 19.15 18.88
CA GLY A 488 -49.16 18.32 19.89
C GLY A 488 -47.76 17.79 19.52
N VAL A 489 -47.09 18.29 18.48
CA VAL A 489 -45.73 17.84 18.13
C VAL A 489 -44.66 18.58 18.93
N THR A 490 -43.56 17.88 19.18
CA THR A 490 -42.52 18.30 20.13
C THR A 490 -41.47 19.21 19.52
N HIS A 491 -41.12 19.01 18.25
CA HIS A 491 -40.25 19.92 17.53
C HIS A 491 -40.84 20.27 16.17
N SER A 492 -40.51 21.45 15.69
CA SER A 492 -40.97 21.94 14.40
C SER A 492 -39.90 22.75 13.71
N PHE A 493 -39.94 22.67 12.39
CA PHE A 493 -38.98 23.27 11.48
C PHE A 493 -39.71 24.27 10.59
N ASP A 494 -39.03 25.33 10.23
CA ASP A 494 -39.39 26.23 9.13
C ASP A 494 -38.09 26.77 8.55
N TRP A 495 -38.04 27.02 7.24
CA TRP A 495 -36.78 27.35 6.60
C TRP A 495 -36.93 28.33 5.44
N PHE A 496 -35.88 29.12 5.23
CA PHE A 496 -35.87 30.24 4.29
C PHE A 496 -34.57 30.22 3.47
N PRO A 497 -34.64 30.04 2.12
CA PRO A 497 -33.46 30.12 1.28
C PRO A 497 -33.01 31.58 1.14
N VAL A 498 -31.77 31.87 1.54
CA VAL A 498 -31.12 33.18 1.34
C VAL A 498 -30.42 33.25 -0.02
N ARG A 499 -29.75 32.15 -0.40
CA ARG A 499 -29.11 31.97 -1.71
C ARG A 499 -29.53 30.63 -2.29
N ARG A 500 -30.11 30.63 -3.49
CA ARG A 500 -30.64 29.41 -4.15
C ARG A 500 -29.63 28.76 -5.10
N GLY A 501 -28.40 29.28 -5.13
CA GLY A 501 -27.27 28.73 -5.84
C GLY A 501 -27.17 29.16 -7.30
N GLU A 502 -27.79 30.28 -7.65
CA GLU A 502 -27.72 30.88 -9.00
C GLU A 502 -26.29 31.22 -9.43
N ASP A 503 -25.40 31.50 -8.49
CA ASP A 503 -23.98 31.82 -8.69
C ASP A 503 -23.09 30.57 -8.91
N GLY A 504 -23.65 29.37 -8.78
CA GLY A 504 -22.92 28.10 -8.93
C GLY A 504 -22.07 27.69 -7.73
N ASN A 505 -22.01 28.51 -6.67
CA ASN A 505 -21.10 28.31 -5.54
C ASN A 505 -21.71 27.56 -4.35
N GLY A 506 -22.97 27.12 -4.45
CA GLY A 506 -23.68 26.43 -3.39
C GLY A 506 -24.91 27.17 -2.89
N TRP A 507 -25.44 26.75 -1.75
CA TRP A 507 -26.71 27.23 -1.18
C TRP A 507 -26.48 27.82 0.22
N ILE A 508 -27.31 28.80 0.57
CA ILE A 508 -27.40 29.29 1.94
C ILE A 508 -28.86 29.33 2.32
N SER A 509 -29.20 28.70 3.43
CA SER A 509 -30.54 28.70 4.00
C SER A 509 -30.49 29.04 5.49
N ILE A 510 -31.60 29.57 5.98
CA ILE A 510 -31.87 29.78 7.39
C ILE A 510 -32.88 28.71 7.81
N GLU A 511 -32.60 28.02 8.90
CA GLU A 511 -33.50 27.05 9.54
C GLU A 511 -33.94 27.60 10.90
N ILE A 512 -35.23 27.52 11.18
CA ILE A 512 -35.84 27.93 12.45
C ILE A 512 -36.36 26.69 13.13
N ILE A 513 -35.93 26.48 14.36
CA ILE A 513 -36.25 25.30 15.15
C ILE A 513 -37.02 25.74 16.37
N MET A 514 -38.21 25.18 16.53
CA MET A 514 -39.09 25.39 17.67
C MET A 514 -39.22 24.08 18.45
N VAL A 515 -38.90 24.08 19.74
CA VAL A 515 -39.13 22.97 20.66
C VAL A 515 -40.30 23.32 21.58
N ARG A 516 -41.26 22.40 21.70
CA ARG A 516 -42.48 22.50 22.50
C ARG A 516 -42.61 21.22 23.33
N LEU A 517 -42.28 21.29 24.61
CA LEU A 517 -42.27 20.13 25.50
C LEU A 517 -43.20 20.31 26.68
N ASN A 518 -43.97 19.28 27.02
CA ASN A 518 -44.71 19.28 28.27
C ASN A 518 -43.74 19.15 29.45
N GLN A 519 -43.77 20.13 30.34
CA GLN A 519 -42.85 20.21 31.49
C GLN A 519 -42.97 19.00 32.41
N SER A 520 -44.13 18.32 32.45
CA SER A 520 -44.31 17.12 33.28
C SER A 520 -43.46 15.91 32.83
N TYR A 521 -42.93 15.94 31.61
CA TYR A 521 -42.11 14.86 31.05
C TYR A 521 -40.61 15.17 31.01
N THR A 522 -40.22 16.39 31.37
CA THR A 522 -38.81 16.83 31.35
C THR A 522 -38.16 16.69 32.73
N ALA A 523 -36.85 16.90 32.80
CA ALA A 523 -36.13 16.84 34.06
C ALA A 523 -36.63 17.93 35.03
N ASP A 524 -36.58 17.65 36.34
CA ASP A 524 -37.01 18.60 37.37
C ASP A 524 -36.24 19.94 37.32
N ASN A 525 -35.01 19.91 36.79
CA ASN A 525 -34.16 21.08 36.59
C ASN A 525 -34.22 21.66 35.16
N SER A 526 -35.26 21.32 34.38
CA SER A 526 -35.42 21.87 33.04
C SER A 526 -35.73 23.37 33.07
N SER A 527 -35.12 24.11 32.14
CA SER A 527 -35.29 25.54 31.97
C SER A 527 -35.66 25.83 30.52
N PHE A 528 -36.84 26.43 30.34
CA PHE A 528 -37.33 26.89 29.05
C PHE A 528 -37.30 28.41 29.00
N GLN A 529 -37.12 28.98 27.80
CA GLN A 529 -37.13 30.42 27.58
C GLN A 529 -38.52 31.03 27.78
N VAL A 530 -39.58 30.34 27.36
CA VAL A 530 -40.97 30.78 27.52
C VAL A 530 -41.85 29.61 27.94
N PHE A 531 -42.91 29.90 28.68
CA PHE A 531 -43.98 28.93 28.98
C PHE A 531 -45.31 29.39 28.39
N GLY A 532 -46.11 28.44 27.94
CA GLY A 532 -47.48 28.67 27.49
C GLY A 532 -48.40 27.51 27.89
N GLU A 533 -49.69 27.71 27.77
CA GLU A 533 -50.70 26.67 27.99
C GLU A 533 -51.24 26.22 26.62
N LEU A 534 -51.03 24.95 26.28
CA LEU A 534 -51.51 24.32 25.05
C LEU A 534 -52.29 23.03 25.36
N GLY A 535 -53.05 22.53 24.37
CA GLY A 535 -53.79 21.27 24.44
C GLY A 535 -55.11 21.30 25.22
N SER A 536 -55.86 20.18 25.17
CA SER A 536 -57.23 20.05 25.68
C SER A 536 -57.38 20.03 27.22
N GLY A 537 -56.28 20.23 27.96
CA GLY A 537 -56.24 20.29 29.41
C GLY A 537 -55.36 21.42 29.99
N ARG A 538 -54.97 22.42 29.18
CA ARG A 538 -54.06 23.53 29.57
C ARG A 538 -52.78 23.04 30.25
N THR A 539 -52.13 22.06 29.63
CA THR A 539 -50.83 21.58 30.10
C THR A 539 -49.79 22.67 29.93
N ARG A 540 -48.93 22.85 30.93
CA ARG A 540 -47.83 23.81 30.87
C ARG A 540 -46.75 23.30 29.93
N ILE A 541 -46.64 23.96 28.77
CA ILE A 541 -45.66 23.65 27.74
C ILE A 541 -44.52 24.65 27.81
N GLY A 542 -43.30 24.14 27.82
CA GLY A 542 -42.08 24.90 27.67
C GLY A 542 -41.72 25.08 26.20
N PHE A 543 -41.26 26.29 25.85
CA PHE A 543 -40.87 26.69 24.51
C PHE A 543 -39.42 27.16 24.51
N ASP A 544 -38.65 26.59 23.59
CA ASP A 544 -37.31 27.05 23.24
C ASP A 544 -37.21 27.19 21.72
N ALA A 545 -36.49 28.21 21.26
CA ALA A 545 -36.30 28.46 19.83
C ALA A 545 -34.84 28.74 19.49
N ALA A 546 -34.42 28.25 18.32
CA ALA A 546 -33.11 28.51 17.75
C ALA A 546 -33.23 28.89 16.27
N ILE A 547 -32.29 29.71 15.82
CA ILE A 547 -32.04 29.99 14.42
C ILE A 547 -30.71 29.35 14.04
N CYS A 548 -30.69 28.68 12.89
CA CYS A 548 -29.50 28.10 12.31
C CYS A 548 -29.31 28.62 10.89
N VAL A 549 -28.05 28.73 10.47
CA VAL A 549 -27.67 28.99 9.09
C VAL A 549 -26.94 27.76 8.57
N GLU A 550 -27.40 27.24 7.44
CA GLU A 550 -26.74 26.18 6.70
C GLU A 550 -26.08 26.79 5.45
N GLU A 551 -24.77 26.62 5.30
CA GLU A 551 -24.09 26.82 4.02
C GLU A 551 -23.65 25.47 3.47
N VAL A 552 -24.16 25.13 2.29
CA VAL A 552 -23.67 24.02 1.49
C VAL A 552 -22.82 24.58 0.35
N ARG A 553 -21.55 24.18 0.26
CA ARG A 553 -20.63 24.65 -0.78
C ARG A 553 -19.66 23.57 -1.25
N GLY A 554 -18.96 23.84 -2.35
CA GLY A 554 -18.00 22.91 -2.95
C GLY A 554 -16.65 22.90 -2.24
N TYR A 555 -16.12 21.69 -2.02
CA TYR A 555 -14.77 21.43 -1.51
C TYR A 555 -14.10 20.30 -2.29
N VAL A 556 -12.77 20.31 -2.38
CA VAL A 556 -12.01 19.20 -2.97
C VAL A 556 -11.50 18.27 -1.87
N LEU A 557 -11.84 16.99 -1.99
CA LEU A 557 -11.54 15.96 -1.00
C LEU A 557 -10.76 14.81 -1.64
N ASP A 558 -9.97 14.15 -0.82
CA ASP A 558 -9.33 12.87 -1.12
C ASP A 558 -10.14 11.75 -0.47
N ALA A 559 -10.53 10.75 -1.28
CA ALA A 559 -11.03 9.48 -0.80
C ALA A 559 -10.07 8.36 -1.18
N TYR A 560 -9.76 7.49 -0.21
CA TYR A 560 -9.01 6.29 -0.44
C TYR A 560 -9.95 5.18 -0.92
N ASN A 561 -9.63 4.61 -2.08
CA ASN A 561 -10.36 3.51 -2.69
C ASN A 561 -9.44 2.29 -2.74
N SER A 562 -9.89 1.16 -2.19
CA SER A 562 -9.10 -0.07 -2.14
C SER A 562 -10.00 -1.29 -2.25
N SER A 563 -9.42 -2.42 -2.64
CA SER A 563 -10.11 -3.71 -2.67
C SER A 563 -10.48 -4.27 -1.29
N ALA A 564 -10.03 -3.65 -0.20
CA ALA A 564 -10.23 -4.13 1.17
C ALA A 564 -11.55 -3.65 1.82
N GLY A 565 -12.27 -2.70 1.20
CA GLY A 565 -13.53 -2.19 1.76
C GLY A 565 -14.12 -1.03 0.95
N SER A 566 -15.19 -0.44 1.46
CA SER A 566 -15.80 0.76 0.87
C SER A 566 -14.82 1.93 0.84
N PRO A 567 -14.94 2.85 -0.14
CA PRO A 567 -14.11 4.05 -0.18
C PRO A 567 -14.28 4.90 1.09
N ILE A 568 -13.20 5.53 1.55
CA ILE A 568 -13.20 6.36 2.77
C ILE A 568 -12.53 7.70 2.48
N SER A 569 -13.18 8.78 2.89
CA SER A 569 -12.68 10.15 2.79
C SER A 569 -11.57 10.38 3.81
N ILE A 570 -10.35 10.61 3.34
CA ILE A 570 -9.13 10.68 4.16
C ILE A 570 -8.65 12.10 4.43
N SER A 571 -8.92 13.06 3.54
CA SER A 571 -8.38 14.43 3.67
C SER A 571 -9.21 15.46 2.91
N LEU A 572 -9.37 16.64 3.52
CA LEU A 572 -9.87 17.86 2.88
C LEU A 572 -8.69 18.64 2.29
N GLN A 573 -8.72 18.90 0.98
CA GLN A 573 -7.60 19.55 0.29
C GLN A 573 -7.73 21.07 0.27
N TYR A 574 -8.82 21.59 -0.27
CA TYR A 574 -9.12 23.02 -0.31
C TYR A 574 -10.60 23.27 -0.60
N SER A 575 -11.05 24.50 -0.35
CA SER A 575 -12.37 24.95 -0.76
C SER A 575 -12.40 25.25 -2.26
N GLY A 576 -13.43 24.79 -2.96
CA GLY A 576 -13.58 25.03 -4.39
C GLY A 576 -14.41 23.95 -5.08
N THR A 577 -14.99 24.32 -6.21
CA THR A 577 -15.81 23.44 -7.05
C THR A 577 -15.02 22.79 -8.19
N GLN A 578 -13.73 23.12 -8.33
CA GLN A 578 -12.86 22.70 -9.44
C GLN A 578 -11.53 22.15 -8.93
N LEU A 579 -10.96 21.23 -9.70
CA LEU A 579 -9.62 20.72 -9.45
C LEU A 579 -8.57 21.73 -9.90
N ASN A 580 -7.90 22.35 -8.94
CA ASN A 580 -6.75 23.21 -9.12
C ASN A 580 -5.48 22.49 -8.66
N THR A 581 -4.58 22.16 -9.59
CA THR A 581 -3.28 21.52 -9.30
C THR A 581 -2.25 22.48 -8.72
N SER A 582 -2.50 23.79 -8.79
CA SER A 582 -1.66 24.84 -8.20
C SER A 582 -2.13 25.24 -6.79
N ALA A 583 -3.29 24.75 -6.35
CA ALA A 583 -3.78 25.03 -5.00
C ALA A 583 -2.94 24.27 -3.98
N VAL A 584 -2.41 25.01 -3.00
CA VAL A 584 -1.70 24.42 -1.86
C VAL A 584 -2.72 23.74 -0.96
N SER A 585 -2.50 22.46 -0.66
CA SER A 585 -3.33 21.69 0.27
C SER A 585 -3.40 22.38 1.64
N LEU A 586 -4.55 22.30 2.30
CA LEU A 586 -4.74 22.80 3.65
C LEU A 586 -3.68 22.23 4.62
N GLY A 587 -2.94 23.13 5.28
CA GLY A 587 -1.87 22.77 6.22
C GLY A 587 -0.52 22.44 5.58
N GLN A 588 -0.38 22.53 4.26
CA GLN A 588 0.89 22.32 3.57
C GLN A 588 1.67 23.64 3.44
N ASP A 589 2.97 23.60 3.68
CA ASP A 589 3.87 24.75 3.51
C ASP A 589 4.00 25.09 2.02
N PRO A 590 3.62 26.32 1.59
CA PRO A 590 3.71 26.74 0.19
C PRO A 590 5.12 26.59 -0.39
N SER A 591 6.15 26.73 0.45
CA SER A 591 7.56 26.65 0.03
C SER A 591 8.02 25.23 -0.34
N LYS A 592 7.28 24.20 0.08
CA LYS A 592 7.56 22.79 -0.17
C LYS A 592 6.55 22.14 -1.11
N TYR A 593 5.65 22.93 -1.68
CA TYR A 593 4.62 22.42 -2.58
C TYR A 593 5.21 22.17 -3.98
N GLU A 594 5.26 20.90 -4.37
CA GLU A 594 5.53 20.52 -5.75
C GLU A 594 4.19 20.15 -6.41
N ALA A 595 3.89 20.82 -7.52
CA ALA A 595 2.67 20.52 -8.28
C ALA A 595 2.69 19.06 -8.76
N PRO A 596 1.60 18.32 -8.59
CA PRO A 596 1.55 16.93 -8.99
C PRO A 596 1.65 16.82 -10.51
N LYS A 597 2.39 15.80 -10.98
CA LYS A 597 2.62 15.53 -12.39
C LYS A 597 1.50 14.63 -12.94
N ARG A 598 0.88 15.05 -14.05
CA ARG A 598 -0.07 14.20 -14.77
C ARG A 598 0.66 13.13 -15.57
N ILE A 599 0.14 11.90 -15.50
CA ILE A 599 0.51 10.75 -16.31
C ILE A 599 -0.69 10.43 -17.21
N GLY A 600 -0.43 10.21 -18.50
CA GLY A 600 -1.47 9.88 -19.48
C GLY A 600 -2.00 11.07 -20.26
N GLN A 601 -3.03 10.81 -21.08
CA GLN A 601 -3.67 11.80 -21.94
C GLN A 601 -4.70 12.61 -21.16
N ILE A 602 -4.98 13.83 -21.64
CA ILE A 602 -6.06 14.68 -21.11
C ILE A 602 -7.38 13.98 -21.42
N LEU A 603 -8.22 13.85 -20.40
CA LEU A 603 -9.55 13.35 -20.60
C LEU A 603 -10.43 14.46 -21.19
N SER A 604 -10.95 14.24 -22.39
CA SER A 604 -11.86 15.16 -23.07
C SER A 604 -13.01 14.36 -23.64
N THR A 605 -14.01 14.08 -22.80
CA THR A 605 -15.27 13.49 -23.23
C THR A 605 -16.36 14.57 -23.27
N PRO A 606 -17.28 14.54 -24.25
CA PRO A 606 -18.21 15.64 -24.53
C PRO A 606 -19.24 15.93 -23.41
N GLU A 607 -19.34 15.08 -22.38
CA GLU A 607 -20.27 15.23 -21.25
C GLU A 607 -19.57 15.42 -19.89
N LEU A 608 -18.23 15.43 -19.87
CA LEU A 608 -17.45 15.56 -18.64
C LEU A 608 -17.53 16.98 -18.08
N GLN A 609 -17.93 17.08 -16.82
CA GLN A 609 -17.86 18.31 -16.06
C GLN A 609 -16.49 18.43 -15.37
N HIS A 610 -15.81 19.56 -15.57
CA HIS A 610 -14.58 19.88 -14.84
C HIS A 610 -14.86 20.48 -13.45
N SER A 611 -16.12 20.77 -13.14
CA SER A 611 -16.58 21.43 -11.93
C SER A 611 -17.93 20.92 -11.48
N ILE A 612 -18.19 20.89 -10.17
CA ILE A 612 -19.58 20.85 -9.67
C ILE A 612 -20.17 22.26 -9.65
N SER A 613 -21.48 22.41 -9.84
CA SER A 613 -22.14 23.71 -9.82
C SER A 613 -23.53 23.63 -9.24
N SER A 614 -23.93 24.59 -8.41
CA SER A 614 -25.29 24.68 -7.86
C SER A 614 -26.30 25.32 -8.82
N ALA A 615 -25.84 25.89 -9.93
CA ALA A 615 -26.68 26.65 -10.85
C ALA A 615 -27.79 25.77 -11.45
N GLY A 616 -29.04 26.23 -11.36
CA GLY A 616 -30.21 25.50 -11.85
C GLY A 616 -30.63 24.27 -11.02
N LYS A 617 -29.98 23.99 -9.88
CA LYS A 617 -30.20 22.78 -9.08
C LYS A 617 -30.91 23.01 -7.75
N PHE A 618 -31.55 24.18 -7.59
CA PHE A 618 -32.29 24.50 -6.36
C PHE A 618 -33.40 23.48 -6.05
N ALA A 619 -34.08 22.93 -7.07
CA ALA A 619 -35.11 21.90 -6.86
C ALA A 619 -34.54 20.63 -6.20
N VAL A 620 -33.32 20.24 -6.57
CA VAL A 620 -32.63 19.09 -5.96
C VAL A 620 -32.22 19.40 -4.53
N TYR A 621 -31.60 20.55 -4.28
CA TYR A 621 -31.28 20.99 -2.93
C TYR A 621 -32.53 21.01 -2.04
N ASN A 622 -33.62 21.58 -2.55
CA ASN A 622 -34.90 21.67 -1.85
C ASN A 622 -35.49 20.28 -1.55
N ALA A 623 -35.52 19.37 -2.52
CA ALA A 623 -35.94 17.99 -2.30
C ALA A 623 -35.09 17.29 -1.24
N SER A 624 -33.77 17.44 -1.32
CA SER A 624 -32.81 16.84 -0.39
C SER A 624 -32.95 17.40 1.03
N HIS A 625 -33.18 18.71 1.13
CA HIS A 625 -33.44 19.40 2.40
C HIS A 625 -34.73 18.90 3.06
N TYR A 626 -35.85 18.84 2.31
CA TYR A 626 -37.09 18.24 2.83
C TYR A 626 -36.89 16.78 3.25
N ASN A 627 -36.11 16.00 2.50
CA ASN A 627 -35.81 14.62 2.88
C ASN A 627 -35.09 14.54 4.24
N ALA A 628 -34.05 15.36 4.46
CA ALA A 628 -33.32 15.42 5.72
C ALA A 628 -34.19 15.88 6.91
N ARG A 629 -35.01 16.92 6.72
CA ARG A 629 -35.92 17.40 7.78
C ARG A 629 -37.07 16.43 8.04
N ASN A 630 -37.61 15.76 7.02
CA ASN A 630 -38.67 14.77 7.18
C ASN A 630 -38.20 13.54 7.99
N ILE A 631 -36.94 13.15 7.90
CA ILE A 631 -36.37 12.10 8.77
C ILE A 631 -36.48 12.52 10.24
N MET A 632 -36.12 13.76 10.56
CA MET A 632 -36.20 14.29 11.93
C MET A 632 -37.64 14.49 12.37
N LEU A 633 -38.53 14.92 11.48
CA LEU A 633 -39.96 15.11 11.81
C LEU A 633 -40.67 13.79 12.12
N LYS A 634 -40.19 12.64 11.62
CA LYS A 634 -40.76 11.33 11.95
C LYS A 634 -40.62 10.95 13.43
N ASP A 635 -39.67 11.55 14.15
CA ASP A 635 -39.55 11.39 15.60
C ASP A 635 -40.69 12.06 16.37
N ASN A 636 -41.43 13.00 15.76
CA ASN A 636 -42.69 13.50 16.33
C ASN A 636 -43.75 12.39 16.23
N GLY A 637 -43.67 11.41 17.13
CA GLY A 637 -44.70 10.41 17.33
C GLY A 637 -46.07 11.08 17.54
N ARG A 638 -47.15 10.44 17.08
CA ARG A 638 -48.51 10.99 17.17
C ARG A 638 -49.31 10.48 18.37
N ASP A 639 -48.67 9.71 19.24
CA ASP A 639 -49.38 8.97 20.30
C ASP A 639 -49.69 9.85 21.52
N TRP A 640 -48.90 10.89 21.79
CA TRP A 640 -49.09 11.81 22.91
C TRP A 640 -48.66 13.24 22.59
N TRP A 641 -49.38 14.21 23.17
CA TRP A 641 -49.16 15.64 22.93
C TRP A 641 -47.91 16.13 23.68
N PHE A 642 -47.00 16.79 22.95
CA PHE A 642 -45.77 17.43 23.43
C PHE A 642 -44.85 16.51 24.24
N ALA A 643 -44.88 15.21 23.90
CA ALA A 643 -44.07 14.19 24.55
C ALA A 643 -42.62 14.22 24.03
N PRO A 644 -41.61 14.08 24.90
CA PRO A 644 -40.22 14.08 24.49
C PRO A 644 -39.93 12.98 23.46
N ASN A 645 -39.09 13.30 22.48
CA ASN A 645 -38.64 12.38 21.43
C ASN A 645 -37.11 12.44 21.27
N PRO A 646 -36.48 11.45 20.61
CA PRO A 646 -35.02 11.37 20.50
C PRO A 646 -34.38 12.65 19.93
N THR A 647 -34.95 13.22 18.85
CA THR A 647 -34.47 14.47 18.25
C THR A 647 -34.44 15.65 19.25
N ALA A 648 -35.55 15.94 19.92
CA ALA A 648 -35.65 17.05 20.87
C ALA A 648 -34.76 16.85 22.11
N ILE A 649 -34.68 15.61 22.61
CA ILE A 649 -33.77 15.27 23.71
C ILE A 649 -32.31 15.49 23.31
N ALA A 650 -31.93 15.09 22.10
CA ALA A 650 -30.58 15.26 21.58
C ALA A 650 -30.24 16.75 21.40
N PHE A 651 -31.19 17.61 20.98
CA PHE A 651 -30.97 19.07 20.96
C PHE A 651 -30.63 19.64 22.35
N GLY A 652 -31.14 19.04 23.42
CA GLY A 652 -30.79 19.38 24.79
C GLY A 652 -29.54 18.67 25.33
N GLY A 653 -28.93 17.76 24.57
CA GLY A 653 -27.77 16.97 24.98
C GLY A 653 -28.09 15.78 25.90
N GLY A 654 -29.36 15.38 26.02
CA GLY A 654 -29.77 14.20 26.78
C GLY A 654 -29.76 12.92 25.93
N ASN A 655 -29.90 11.76 26.58
CA ASN A 655 -29.96 10.45 25.93
C ASN A 655 -31.20 9.62 26.33
N SER A 656 -32.09 10.20 27.13
CA SER A 656 -33.30 9.54 27.65
C SER A 656 -34.48 10.51 27.63
N PRO A 657 -35.74 10.02 27.49
CA PRO A 657 -36.93 10.88 27.39
C PRO A 657 -37.08 11.91 28.51
N THR A 658 -36.58 11.64 29.72
CA THR A 658 -36.70 12.56 30.87
C THR A 658 -35.48 13.47 31.05
N GLN A 659 -34.52 13.47 30.13
CA GLN A 659 -33.24 14.18 30.26
C GLN A 659 -33.17 15.49 29.47
N TYR A 660 -34.31 16.00 28.99
CA TYR A 660 -34.31 17.36 28.46
C TYR A 660 -34.08 18.36 29.60
N THR A 661 -33.08 19.23 29.45
CA THR A 661 -32.78 20.29 30.42
C THR A 661 -32.99 21.67 29.81
N LYS A 662 -32.27 22.00 28.73
CA LYS A 662 -32.39 23.25 28.00
C LYS A 662 -31.95 23.06 26.56
N LEU A 663 -32.45 23.89 25.64
CA LEU A 663 -31.97 23.89 24.27
C LEU A 663 -30.49 24.30 24.16
N ASN A 664 -29.70 23.59 23.36
CA ASN A 664 -28.29 23.90 23.11
C ASN A 664 -28.01 24.05 21.60
N ALA A 665 -27.57 25.24 21.20
CA ALA A 665 -27.34 25.56 19.80
C ALA A 665 -26.23 24.70 19.13
N GLU A 666 -25.17 24.36 19.86
CA GLU A 666 -24.08 23.52 19.33
C GLU A 666 -24.57 22.09 19.05
N ASN A 667 -25.40 21.54 19.94
CA ASN A 667 -26.00 20.22 19.75
C ASN A 667 -26.96 20.22 18.55
N ILE A 668 -27.76 21.28 18.39
CA ILE A 668 -28.62 21.43 17.20
C ILE A 668 -27.79 21.41 15.93
N ALA A 669 -26.73 22.22 15.85
CA ALA A 669 -25.87 22.29 14.67
C ALA A 669 -25.28 20.90 14.33
N LYS A 670 -24.80 20.15 15.33
CA LYS A 670 -24.27 18.79 15.15
C LYS A 670 -25.33 17.81 14.63
N ILE A 671 -26.54 17.88 15.18
CA ILE A 671 -27.63 16.97 14.81
C ILE A 671 -28.15 17.26 13.40
N LEU A 672 -28.32 18.53 13.06
CA LEU A 672 -28.65 18.95 11.69
C LEU A 672 -27.57 18.50 10.72
N ALA A 673 -26.30 18.74 11.03
CA ALA A 673 -25.20 18.41 10.13
C ALA A 673 -25.05 16.90 9.90
N ASN A 674 -25.29 16.09 10.94
CA ASN A 674 -25.36 14.64 10.81
C ASN A 674 -26.55 14.20 9.93
N SER A 675 -27.73 14.79 10.12
CA SER A 675 -28.90 14.51 9.26
C SER A 675 -28.61 14.90 7.80
N ASP A 676 -28.04 16.08 7.57
CA ASP A 676 -27.74 16.59 6.24
C ASP A 676 -26.67 15.73 5.54
N SER A 677 -25.67 15.22 6.27
CA SER A 677 -24.66 14.34 5.70
C SER A 677 -25.19 12.99 5.24
N GLN A 678 -26.27 12.49 5.87
CA GLN A 678 -26.89 11.21 5.53
C GLN A 678 -28.06 11.35 4.54
N HIS A 679 -28.74 12.51 4.54
CA HIS A 679 -30.04 12.65 3.89
C HIS A 679 -30.19 13.88 2.99
N LEU A 680 -29.22 14.80 3.00
CA LEU A 680 -29.17 15.95 2.10
C LEU A 680 -28.00 15.81 1.11
N LEU A 681 -26.76 15.83 1.60
CA LEU A 681 -25.53 15.85 0.80
C LEU A 681 -25.40 14.68 -0.19
N PRO A 682 -25.77 13.42 0.14
CA PRO A 682 -25.70 12.31 -0.83
C PRO A 682 -26.58 12.54 -2.06
N TYR A 683 -27.72 13.22 -1.87
CA TYR A 683 -28.70 13.48 -2.92
C TYR A 683 -28.34 14.67 -3.82
N LEU A 684 -27.27 15.40 -3.47
CA LEU A 684 -26.66 16.40 -4.34
C LEU A 684 -25.70 15.80 -5.37
N VAL A 685 -25.55 14.47 -5.40
CA VAL A 685 -24.67 13.72 -6.32
C VAL A 685 -25.52 12.80 -7.19
N GLY A 686 -25.60 13.07 -8.49
CA GLY A 686 -26.31 12.26 -9.48
C GLY A 686 -25.38 11.36 -10.28
N SER A 687 -25.77 11.03 -11.51
CA SER A 687 -24.96 10.24 -12.46
C SER A 687 -24.10 11.08 -13.41
N GLN A 688 -24.15 12.42 -13.34
CA GLN A 688 -23.38 13.25 -14.26
C GLN A 688 -21.87 13.10 -13.98
N PRO A 689 -21.06 12.79 -15.00
CA PRO A 689 -19.63 12.57 -14.86
C PRO A 689 -18.86 13.86 -14.52
N VAL A 690 -18.03 13.79 -13.49
CA VAL A 690 -17.12 14.85 -13.04
C VAL A 690 -15.67 14.36 -13.11
N LEU A 691 -14.75 15.27 -13.45
CA LEU A 691 -13.32 15.01 -13.47
C LEU A 691 -12.79 14.70 -12.05
N ALA A 692 -12.00 13.64 -11.94
CA ALA A 692 -11.24 13.28 -10.75
C ALA A 692 -9.75 13.09 -11.09
N HIS A 693 -8.88 13.41 -10.13
CA HIS A 693 -7.48 13.03 -10.16
C HIS A 693 -7.28 11.75 -9.34
N VAL A 694 -6.72 10.72 -9.96
CA VAL A 694 -6.43 9.45 -9.30
C VAL A 694 -4.93 9.29 -9.11
N TYR A 695 -4.54 9.12 -7.85
CA TYR A 695 -3.17 8.88 -7.44
C TYR A 695 -3.02 7.41 -7.02
N PRO A 696 -2.48 6.54 -7.89
CA PRO A 696 -2.31 5.13 -7.58
C PRO A 696 -1.23 4.94 -6.51
N ASP A 697 -1.42 3.99 -5.61
CA ASP A 697 -0.41 3.65 -4.60
C ASP A 697 0.87 3.14 -5.28
N LYS A 698 2.02 3.51 -4.70
CA LYS A 698 3.32 3.06 -5.19
C LYS A 698 3.78 1.87 -4.36
N THR A 699 4.14 0.78 -5.05
CA THR A 699 4.82 -0.35 -4.38
C THR A 699 6.31 -0.02 -4.27
N VAL A 700 6.77 0.20 -3.04
CA VAL A 700 8.17 0.42 -2.71
C VAL A 700 8.75 -0.83 -2.04
N ALA A 701 10.02 -1.11 -2.29
CA ALA A 701 10.73 -2.21 -1.66
C ALA A 701 11.69 -1.68 -0.59
N TYR A 702 11.66 -2.32 0.57
CA TYR A 702 12.57 -2.06 1.68
C TYR A 702 13.50 -3.24 1.85
N THR A 703 14.74 -2.95 2.22
CA THR A 703 15.78 -3.95 2.45
C THR A 703 16.00 -4.11 3.94
N TYR A 704 15.97 -5.36 4.40
CA TYR A 704 16.36 -5.73 5.76
C TYR A 704 17.57 -6.65 5.70
N ILE A 705 18.63 -6.31 6.45
CA ILE A 705 19.89 -7.05 6.39
C ILE A 705 20.09 -7.74 7.74
N TYR A 706 20.23 -9.06 7.71
CA TYR A 706 20.60 -9.82 8.90
C TYR A 706 22.10 -9.64 9.21
N THR A 707 22.44 -8.57 9.91
CA THR A 707 23.84 -8.17 10.20
C THR A 707 24.65 -9.27 10.89
N ALA A 708 24.03 -10.03 11.80
CA ALA A 708 24.67 -11.17 12.46
C ALA A 708 25.05 -12.28 11.46
N TRP A 709 24.12 -12.65 10.56
CA TRP A 709 24.39 -13.66 9.53
C TRP A 709 25.42 -13.19 8.51
N LEU A 710 25.40 -11.91 8.13
CA LEU A 710 26.43 -11.31 7.29
C LEU A 710 27.83 -11.45 7.93
N ALA A 711 27.94 -11.12 9.22
CA ALA A 711 29.19 -11.22 9.96
C ALA A 711 29.67 -12.69 10.07
N VAL A 712 28.76 -13.63 10.35
CA VAL A 712 29.09 -15.07 10.41
C VAL A 712 29.60 -15.59 9.07
N ILE A 713 28.95 -15.25 7.96
CA ILE A 713 29.39 -15.68 6.61
C ILE A 713 30.77 -15.12 6.30
N LEU A 714 31.01 -13.83 6.53
CA LEU A 714 32.32 -13.22 6.29
C LEU A 714 33.41 -13.80 7.21
N ALA A 715 33.07 -14.12 8.47
CA ALA A 715 33.99 -14.78 9.39
C ALA A 715 34.34 -16.20 8.93
N ILE A 716 33.38 -16.99 8.44
CA ILE A 716 33.62 -18.33 7.89
C ILE A 716 34.56 -18.25 6.68
N VAL A 717 34.34 -17.28 5.79
CA VAL A 717 35.16 -17.07 4.58
C VAL A 717 36.58 -16.65 4.96
N LEU A 718 36.72 -15.69 5.87
CA LEU A 718 38.01 -15.23 6.39
C LEU A 718 38.80 -16.38 7.05
N VAL A 719 38.16 -17.14 7.94
CA VAL A 719 38.78 -18.29 8.62
C VAL A 719 39.19 -19.35 7.61
N ASN A 720 38.34 -19.66 6.64
CA ASN A 720 38.68 -20.62 5.58
C ASN A 720 39.90 -20.15 4.78
N GLY A 721 39.97 -18.87 4.40
CA GLY A 721 41.12 -18.27 3.72
C GLY A 721 42.42 -18.38 4.53
N ILE A 722 42.36 -18.14 5.85
CA ILE A 722 43.51 -18.30 6.75
C ILE A 722 43.95 -19.76 6.83
N VAL A 723 43.01 -20.69 7.06
CA VAL A 723 43.30 -22.13 7.19
C VAL A 723 43.98 -22.65 5.91
N VAL A 724 43.42 -22.34 4.76
CA VAL A 724 43.93 -22.79 3.46
C VAL A 724 45.31 -22.21 3.13
N SER A 725 45.61 -21.00 3.63
CA SER A 725 46.90 -20.33 3.41
C SER A 725 48.01 -20.80 4.36
N VAL A 726 47.66 -21.20 5.58
CA VAL A 726 48.63 -21.61 6.63
C VAL A 726 48.93 -23.10 6.58
N PHE A 727 47.96 -23.94 6.24
CA PHE A 727 48.10 -25.41 6.30
C PHE A 727 48.52 -26.05 4.98
N VAL A 728 49.38 -25.39 4.19
CA VAL A 728 49.96 -25.97 2.97
C VAL A 728 51.23 -26.77 3.34
N PRO A 729 51.21 -28.12 3.29
CA PRO A 729 52.37 -28.92 3.64
C PRO A 729 53.48 -28.78 2.59
N ARG A 730 54.74 -28.81 3.04
CA ARG A 730 55.90 -28.84 2.12
C ARG A 730 55.94 -30.14 1.35
N LEU A 731 56.41 -30.07 0.10
CA LEU A 731 56.55 -31.23 -0.77
C LEU A 731 57.50 -32.31 -0.18
N PRO A 732 57.25 -33.59 -0.47
CA PRO A 732 58.17 -34.66 -0.12
C PRO A 732 59.57 -34.37 -0.69
N LEU A 733 60.62 -34.76 0.05
CA LEU A 733 62.04 -34.53 -0.28
C LEU A 733 62.53 -33.06 -0.22
N GLY A 734 61.71 -32.12 0.25
CA GLY A 734 62.13 -30.72 0.46
C GLY A 734 62.32 -29.91 -0.82
N VAL A 735 61.69 -30.37 -1.91
CA VAL A 735 61.69 -29.70 -3.21
C VAL A 735 60.81 -28.45 -3.13
N SER A 736 61.26 -27.33 -3.73
CA SER A 736 60.45 -26.11 -3.81
C SER A 736 59.27 -26.31 -4.75
N ARG A 737 58.07 -25.83 -4.36
CA ARG A 737 56.89 -25.84 -5.22
C ARG A 737 57.19 -25.16 -6.55
N ARG A 738 56.71 -25.78 -7.63
CA ARG A 738 56.72 -25.22 -8.98
C ARG A 738 55.27 -24.92 -9.36
N ASP A 739 55.00 -23.77 -9.98
CA ASP A 739 53.64 -23.45 -10.42
C ASP A 739 53.22 -24.44 -11.54
N ILE A 740 51.92 -24.72 -11.70
CA ILE A 740 51.43 -25.56 -12.82
C ILE A 740 51.41 -24.72 -14.11
N GLY A 741 52.57 -24.20 -14.50
CA GLY A 741 52.79 -23.46 -15.73
C GLY A 741 53.74 -24.22 -16.67
N VAL A 742 53.63 -23.97 -17.97
CA VAL A 742 54.45 -24.62 -19.02
C VAL A 742 55.95 -24.53 -18.72
N THR A 743 56.40 -23.41 -18.15
CA THR A 743 57.80 -23.15 -17.75
C THR A 743 58.28 -24.01 -16.59
N SER A 744 57.41 -24.34 -15.64
CA SER A 744 57.72 -25.22 -14.51
C SER A 744 57.77 -26.69 -14.90
N TRP A 745 56.96 -27.08 -15.90
CA TRP A 745 57.03 -28.40 -16.52
C TRP A 745 58.29 -28.57 -17.37
N LEU A 746 58.65 -27.57 -18.18
CA LEU A 746 59.92 -27.54 -18.93
C LEU A 746 61.13 -27.63 -17.99
N ALA A 747 61.14 -26.88 -16.88
CA ALA A 747 62.21 -26.96 -15.89
C ALA A 747 62.22 -28.31 -15.12
N ALA A 748 61.08 -28.99 -14.98
CA ALA A 748 61.02 -30.33 -14.39
C ALA A 748 61.57 -31.41 -15.33
N ILE A 749 61.42 -31.21 -16.63
CA ILE A 749 62.02 -32.04 -17.68
C ILE A 749 63.51 -31.75 -17.82
N GLU A 750 63.96 -30.50 -17.66
CA GLU A 750 65.37 -30.08 -17.80
C GLU A 750 66.27 -30.47 -16.62
N ASP A 751 65.68 -30.65 -15.43
CA ASP A 751 66.35 -31.23 -14.24
C ASP A 751 66.39 -32.77 -14.24
N ASP A 752 65.78 -33.43 -15.22
CA ASP A 752 65.88 -34.87 -15.41
C ASP A 752 67.28 -35.20 -15.98
N PRO A 753 68.11 -36.01 -15.29
CA PRO A 753 69.45 -36.37 -15.78
C PRO A 753 69.43 -37.10 -17.13
N SER A 754 68.30 -37.69 -17.55
CA SER A 754 68.13 -38.29 -18.87
C SER A 754 67.94 -37.25 -20.00
N ALA A 755 67.39 -36.08 -19.72
CA ALA A 755 67.24 -34.99 -20.69
C ALA A 755 68.57 -34.25 -20.96
N LYS A 756 69.44 -34.16 -19.96
CA LYS A 756 70.81 -33.59 -20.13
C LYS A 756 71.69 -34.40 -21.09
N VAL A 757 71.42 -35.69 -21.26
CA VAL A 757 72.12 -36.55 -22.25
C VAL A 757 71.66 -36.27 -23.68
N HIS A 758 70.44 -35.75 -23.87
CA HIS A 758 69.90 -35.41 -25.20
C HIS A 758 70.00 -33.93 -25.58
N LEU A 759 70.32 -33.04 -24.62
CA LEU A 759 70.49 -31.60 -24.85
C LEU A 759 71.95 -31.11 -24.79
N SER A 760 72.93 -32.01 -24.64
CA SER A 760 74.33 -31.65 -24.89
C SER A 760 74.56 -31.39 -26.39
N PRO A 761 75.03 -30.21 -26.82
CA PRO A 761 75.35 -29.98 -28.21
C PRO A 761 76.54 -30.87 -28.59
N ARG A 762 76.36 -31.74 -29.60
CA ARG A 762 77.50 -32.40 -30.26
C ARG A 762 78.49 -31.32 -30.74
N PRO A 763 79.79 -31.43 -30.44
CA PRO A 763 80.77 -30.49 -30.95
C PRO A 763 80.91 -30.69 -32.46
N GLY A 764 80.64 -29.64 -33.22
CA GLY A 764 80.90 -29.63 -34.67
C GLY A 764 79.68 -29.61 -35.57
N THR A 765 78.82 -28.60 -35.43
CA THR A 765 78.04 -28.08 -36.58
C THR A 765 77.78 -26.61 -36.35
N LYS A 766 78.37 -25.76 -37.22
CA LYS A 766 78.11 -24.32 -37.26
C LYS A 766 76.62 -24.08 -37.50
N LEU A 767 75.91 -23.55 -36.51
CA LEU A 767 74.53 -23.08 -36.63
C LEU A 767 74.46 -21.57 -36.40
N GLY A 768 75.30 -20.83 -37.14
CA GLY A 768 75.10 -19.41 -37.34
C GLY A 768 73.91 -19.23 -38.28
N ASN A 769 72.69 -19.14 -37.74
CA ASN A 769 71.53 -18.47 -38.36
C ASN A 769 70.24 -18.45 -37.53
N LEU A 770 70.21 -18.99 -36.31
CA LEU A 770 69.01 -18.92 -35.43
C LEU A 770 69.02 -17.74 -34.43
N GLN A 771 70.16 -17.09 -34.24
CA GLN A 771 70.31 -15.96 -33.31
C GLN A 771 69.86 -14.59 -33.89
N ARG A 772 69.26 -14.57 -35.10
CA ARG A 772 68.80 -13.34 -35.76
C ARG A 772 67.27 -13.24 -35.92
N ARG A 773 66.49 -14.20 -35.40
CA ARG A 773 65.00 -14.16 -35.47
C ARG A 773 64.26 -13.97 -34.15
N VAL A 774 64.94 -13.97 -33.00
CA VAL A 774 64.30 -13.78 -31.69
C VAL A 774 64.41 -12.33 -31.16
N THR A 775 65.18 -11.45 -31.81
CA THR A 775 65.32 -10.04 -31.43
C THR A 775 64.39 -9.08 -32.20
N ARG A 776 63.24 -9.54 -32.73
CA ARG A 776 62.33 -8.67 -33.50
C ARG A 776 60.85 -8.69 -33.09
N TRP A 777 60.52 -9.12 -31.87
CA TRP A 777 59.15 -9.08 -31.33
C TRP A 777 59.10 -8.56 -29.88
N GLY A 778 59.88 -7.51 -29.59
CA GLY A 778 59.95 -6.90 -28.26
C GLY A 778 60.38 -5.43 -28.30
N SER A 779 59.75 -4.63 -29.15
CA SER A 779 59.74 -3.18 -29.04
C SER A 779 58.55 -2.61 -29.82
N GLY A 780 57.48 -2.29 -29.12
CA GLY A 780 56.31 -1.62 -29.65
C GLY A 780 55.37 -1.32 -28.49
N HIS A 781 55.26 -0.02 -28.18
CA HIS A 781 54.47 0.59 -27.12
C HIS A 781 53.01 0.16 -27.07
#